data_AF-A0A0B4GM37-F1
#
_entry.id   AF-A0A0B4GM37-F1
#
_cell.length_a   1.000
_cell.length_b   1.000
_cell.length_c   1.000
_cell.angle_alpha   90.00
_cell.angle_beta   90.00
_cell.angle_gamma   90.00
#
_symmetry.space_group_name_H-M   'P 1'
#
loop_
_entity.id
_entity.type
_entity.pdbx_description
1 polymer ?
#
loop_
_entity_poly.entity_id
_entity_poly.type
_entity_poly.pdbx_seq_one_letter_code
_entity_poly.pdbx_strand_id
1 'polypeptide(L)'
;MALVFETIVSQVKWIIQANKDYHRILWDDDVGNMLTSMMRLAGYPEESQAIHRVFFNEHVARSLGPYPTKIKDRTLWHSFMTDDHTPLEMSWSWSDDSDTPVVRYAAEPIGWLAGTASDPLNSKATVVCLGDTLPWTPSLDLKWYKHFLRSLVADTKDEQSARTLAAEPLSQTFIAFDLEKESMTVKYYFLPALKSTVCQKTNLELIEESILKMPEADNSLTSCLNTITTYIRSQTPDNELHVEIFAIDCVSPAESRLKIYVRSRNTTFDGMLDVMTLGGQTSKFSDETVGSLRELWCACFSVENTTEAMSQPLKNKNHRTGGLLYYFELKPGGKMPTSKVYLPVRHYAESDDQVARGLSEYLLKRGKCLNGRLPYYDGVAKLCKHRSLKDGLGFQTYITCAVKNGAKRFYDDFMSVILNFAGEAPWKPDARYGLGNGNGRAKLLLFVHPVRDDQGNQIPGPNWQWLNGQTLDKFLDGRGKAQEWQKFGQIYRIWACSNPEIVITKPEDVRAFHTDSSFHNKAQSSNAGWLFHQLLGECMGLINGTRWNKVRSEFGPAFIHSAVVQKALDISKDAKRFIGNFGTSPVLTMHAASTVSRFPFFCTASHLYGELSCEEQLELWELGQRNLQMMGHILSGGLFRFPIARYFHRSAARRLESFSHDWTKFNRQIYHKRLNNGFQPPIVSIWQKVIDGTLTEEEVIHTLSEILFANLDVSTGNLSWLVIYLAKYKDIQNQLVQELKQNEKDLDSYCARKDTLLAYSVLETLRLRPFTVFSIPESSPKDKVLQNFRVPQNTSVVVNTLAINYNREFWGEKNEIFDPNRFKSIKNLEVSFLYTIVGGELGAHLLYQLRYNLFAFGMGSRKCLGSHFAEMMMKYFVIHLLDLYSLDIPVGKKAKKEDTSMDTWVPIPDMDIILRRRPLSLFQSQTG
;
A
#
# COMPACT_ATOMS: atom_id res chain seq x y z
N MET A 1 -21.36 12.26 33.04
CA MET A 1 -20.68 12.49 31.74
C MET A 1 -19.60 11.44 31.44
N ALA A 2 -18.69 11.10 32.36
CA ALA A 2 -17.68 10.03 32.15
C ALA A 2 -18.30 8.64 31.86
N LEU A 3 -19.35 8.23 32.57
CA LEU A 3 -20.05 6.95 32.33
C LEU A 3 -20.74 6.88 30.96
N VAL A 4 -21.32 8.00 30.50
CA VAL A 4 -22.00 8.11 29.19
C VAL A 4 -20.98 8.10 28.05
N PHE A 5 -19.83 8.74 28.25
CA PHE A 5 -18.72 8.76 27.31
C PHE A 5 -18.03 7.40 27.21
N GLU A 6 -17.82 6.68 28.32
CA GLU A 6 -17.35 5.28 28.29
C GLU A 6 -18.35 4.35 27.59
N THR A 7 -19.65 4.56 27.77
CA THR A 7 -20.71 3.76 27.11
C THR A 7 -20.75 4.01 25.60
N ILE A 8 -20.60 5.26 25.14
CA ILE A 8 -20.59 5.60 23.70
C ILE A 8 -19.28 5.17 23.03
N VAL A 9 -18.15 5.32 23.72
CA VAL A 9 -16.84 4.91 23.23
C VAL A 9 -16.70 3.38 23.21
N SER A 10 -17.24 2.67 24.21
CA SER A 10 -17.36 1.21 24.19
C SER A 10 -18.32 0.76 23.09
N GLN A 11 -19.43 1.45 22.85
CA GLN A 11 -20.33 1.16 21.74
C GLN A 11 -19.69 1.39 20.36
N VAL A 12 -18.89 2.44 20.13
CA VAL A 12 -18.24 2.68 18.82
C VAL A 12 -17.11 1.70 18.58
N LYS A 13 -16.31 1.39 19.60
CA LYS A 13 -15.30 0.32 19.54
C LYS A 13 -15.95 -1.03 19.33
N TRP A 14 -17.01 -1.32 20.08
CA TRP A 14 -17.84 -2.50 19.86
C TRP A 14 -18.45 -2.47 18.46
N ILE A 15 -18.81 -1.35 17.84
CA ILE A 15 -19.35 -1.36 16.47
C ILE A 15 -18.27 -1.57 15.39
N ILE A 16 -17.05 -1.03 15.52
CA ILE A 16 -15.96 -1.27 14.52
C ILE A 16 -15.37 -2.66 14.71
N GLN A 17 -15.02 -2.94 15.96
CA GLN A 17 -14.40 -4.16 16.39
C GLN A 17 -15.46 -5.24 16.25
N ALA A 18 -16.70 -5.12 16.75
CA ALA A 18 -17.81 -5.99 16.34
C ALA A 18 -18.40 -5.70 14.94
N ASN A 19 -17.69 -5.07 14.00
CA ASN A 19 -17.97 -5.24 12.57
C ASN A 19 -16.88 -6.10 11.92
N LYS A 20 -15.61 -5.82 12.20
CA LYS A 20 -14.49 -6.68 11.78
C LYS A 20 -14.45 -8.01 12.52
N ASP A 21 -14.61 -8.00 13.84
CA ASP A 21 -14.92 -9.14 14.68
C ASP A 21 -16.26 -9.73 14.33
N TYR A 22 -17.28 -8.97 13.92
CA TYR A 22 -18.50 -9.62 13.47
C TYR A 22 -18.24 -10.45 12.23
N HIS A 23 -17.60 -9.91 11.19
CA HIS A 23 -17.23 -10.69 10.02
C HIS A 23 -16.21 -11.80 10.34
N ARG A 24 -15.21 -11.55 11.21
CA ARG A 24 -14.27 -12.57 11.69
C ARG A 24 -14.97 -13.67 12.48
N ILE A 25 -15.92 -13.33 13.36
CA ILE A 25 -16.70 -14.26 14.18
C ILE A 25 -17.61 -15.05 13.26
N LEU A 26 -18.28 -14.43 12.29
CA LEU A 26 -19.07 -15.17 11.29
C LEU A 26 -18.19 -16.13 10.49
N TRP A 27 -17.02 -15.66 10.03
CA TRP A 27 -16.04 -16.52 9.37
C TRP A 27 -15.56 -17.64 10.29
N ASP A 28 -15.25 -17.37 11.55
CA ASP A 28 -14.78 -18.38 12.50
C ASP A 28 -15.89 -19.36 12.94
N ASP A 29 -17.11 -18.87 13.09
CA ASP A 29 -18.28 -19.65 13.48
C ASP A 29 -18.68 -20.63 12.39
N ASP A 30 -18.55 -20.26 11.11
CA ASP A 30 -18.85 -21.18 10.01
C ASP A 30 -17.61 -21.96 9.61
N VAL A 31 -16.58 -21.25 9.16
CA VAL A 31 -15.36 -21.84 8.58
C VAL A 31 -14.47 -22.38 9.69
N GLY A 32 -14.22 -21.65 10.76
CA GLY A 32 -13.42 -22.14 11.89
C GLY A 32 -14.02 -23.40 12.52
N ASN A 33 -15.34 -23.46 12.74
CA ASN A 33 -16.00 -24.65 13.29
C ASN A 33 -15.98 -25.85 12.35
N MET A 34 -16.12 -25.61 11.05
CA MET A 34 -15.90 -26.64 10.03
C MET A 34 -14.47 -27.15 10.07
N LEU A 35 -13.47 -26.26 10.16
CA LEU A 35 -12.05 -26.60 10.26
C LEU A 35 -11.75 -27.45 11.51
N THR A 36 -12.24 -27.06 12.67
CA THR A 36 -12.11 -27.84 13.92
C THR A 36 -12.76 -29.21 13.79
N SER A 37 -13.94 -29.28 13.17
CA SER A 37 -14.62 -30.55 12.91
C SER A 37 -13.82 -31.44 11.96
N MET A 38 -13.24 -30.86 10.91
CA MET A 38 -12.35 -31.56 9.98
C MET A 38 -11.11 -32.11 10.67
N MET A 39 -10.46 -31.33 11.55
CA MET A 39 -9.29 -31.79 12.31
C MET A 39 -9.65 -32.89 13.31
N ARG A 40 -10.80 -32.78 13.98
CA ARG A 40 -11.30 -33.83 14.90
C ARG A 40 -11.57 -35.14 14.16
N LEU A 41 -12.25 -35.05 13.01
CA LEU A 41 -12.52 -36.20 12.14
C LEU A 41 -11.22 -36.76 11.53
N ALA A 42 -10.18 -35.95 11.40
CA ALA A 42 -8.85 -36.37 10.96
C ALA A 42 -7.95 -36.91 12.09
N GLY A 43 -8.40 -36.89 13.36
CA GLY A 43 -7.64 -37.47 14.48
C GLY A 43 -6.49 -36.59 14.97
N TYR A 44 -6.64 -35.27 14.87
CA TYR A 44 -5.69 -34.32 15.45
C TYR A 44 -5.81 -34.32 16.98
N PRO A 45 -4.70 -34.23 17.73
CA PRO A 45 -4.74 -33.99 19.17
C PRO A 45 -5.50 -32.71 19.50
N GLU A 46 -6.15 -32.63 20.66
CA GLU A 46 -6.94 -31.46 21.06
C GLU A 46 -6.09 -30.17 21.10
N GLU A 47 -4.85 -30.26 21.57
CA GLU A 47 -3.90 -29.15 21.58
C GLU A 47 -3.61 -28.63 20.16
N SER A 48 -3.36 -29.55 19.21
CA SER A 48 -3.17 -29.22 17.80
C SER A 48 -4.40 -28.55 17.18
N GLN A 49 -5.60 -29.08 17.48
CA GLN A 49 -6.86 -28.48 17.04
C GLN A 49 -6.99 -27.04 17.57
N ALA A 50 -6.62 -26.80 18.83
CA ALA A 50 -6.69 -25.48 19.45
C ALA A 50 -5.69 -24.51 18.82
N ILE A 51 -4.43 -24.92 18.62
CA ILE A 51 -3.37 -24.11 18.02
C ILE A 51 -3.77 -23.67 16.60
N HIS A 52 -4.18 -24.61 15.76
CA HIS A 52 -4.59 -24.32 14.38
C HIS A 52 -5.87 -23.50 14.31
N ARG A 53 -6.81 -23.71 15.24
CA ARG A 53 -8.02 -22.89 15.34
C ARG A 53 -7.71 -21.45 15.74
N VAL A 54 -6.80 -21.25 16.69
CA VAL A 54 -6.35 -19.91 17.09
C VAL A 54 -5.66 -19.22 15.93
N PHE A 55 -4.74 -19.91 15.24
CA PHE A 55 -4.07 -19.37 14.06
C PHE A 55 -5.08 -18.94 12.98
N PHE A 56 -6.05 -19.81 12.66
CA PHE A 56 -7.08 -19.50 11.69
C PHE A 56 -7.89 -18.25 12.08
N ASN A 57 -8.40 -18.20 13.31
CA ASN A 57 -9.22 -17.09 13.79
C ASN A 57 -8.44 -15.75 13.75
N GLU A 58 -7.22 -15.74 14.28
CA GLU A 58 -6.45 -14.51 14.48
C GLU A 58 -5.84 -13.97 13.18
N HIS A 59 -5.45 -14.85 12.25
CA HIS A 59 -4.66 -14.46 11.07
C HIS A 59 -5.38 -14.67 9.74
N VAL A 60 -6.18 -15.73 9.61
CA VAL A 60 -6.84 -16.06 8.34
C VAL A 60 -8.24 -15.46 8.29
N ALA A 61 -9.13 -15.79 9.24
CA ALA A 61 -10.51 -15.30 9.29
C ALA A 61 -10.60 -13.77 9.28
N ARG A 62 -9.66 -13.10 9.98
CA ARG A 62 -9.53 -11.64 10.00
C ARG A 62 -9.19 -11.05 8.62
N SER A 63 -8.61 -11.84 7.74
CA SER A 63 -8.10 -11.46 6.43
C SER A 63 -9.02 -11.88 5.28
N LEU A 64 -10.14 -12.57 5.54
CA LEU A 64 -11.09 -13.00 4.49
C LEU A 64 -12.03 -11.88 4.01
N GLY A 65 -11.84 -10.65 4.50
CA GLY A 65 -12.68 -9.50 4.13
C GLY A 65 -14.12 -9.60 4.64
N PRO A 66 -15.05 -8.83 4.05
CA PRO A 66 -16.47 -8.87 4.41
C PRO A 66 -17.06 -10.26 4.21
N TYR A 67 -17.81 -10.74 5.20
CA TYR A 67 -18.55 -12.00 5.10
C TYR A 67 -19.65 -11.89 4.00
N PRO A 68 -19.77 -12.87 3.08
CA PRO A 68 -20.72 -12.83 1.98
C PRO A 68 -22.18 -12.68 2.44
N THR A 69 -22.97 -11.88 1.73
CA THR A 69 -24.41 -11.72 2.02
C THR A 69 -25.24 -11.99 0.76
N LYS A 70 -26.57 -12.16 0.92
CA LYS A 70 -27.51 -12.32 -0.20
C LYS A 70 -27.56 -11.14 -1.17
N ILE A 71 -27.13 -9.96 -0.73
CA ILE A 71 -27.14 -8.77 -1.57
C ILE A 71 -25.94 -8.89 -2.50
N LYS A 72 -26.20 -9.05 -3.80
CA LYS A 72 -25.18 -8.98 -4.85
C LYS A 72 -24.64 -7.55 -4.91
N ASP A 73 -23.72 -7.24 -4.02
CA ASP A 73 -22.98 -6.01 -4.03
C ASP A 73 -21.82 -6.13 -5.02
N ARG A 74 -21.97 -5.47 -6.17
CA ARG A 74 -20.96 -5.44 -7.23
C ARG A 74 -19.68 -4.71 -6.83
N THR A 75 -19.64 -4.12 -5.63
CA THR A 75 -18.45 -3.44 -5.08
C THR A 75 -17.58 -4.35 -4.22
N LEU A 76 -18.04 -5.56 -3.88
CA LEU A 76 -17.26 -6.54 -3.14
C LEU A 76 -16.24 -7.24 -4.04
N TRP A 77 -15.10 -7.62 -3.46
CA TRP A 77 -14.05 -8.36 -4.16
C TRP A 77 -14.53 -9.75 -4.54
N HIS A 78 -14.37 -10.11 -5.82
CA HIS A 78 -14.71 -11.42 -6.33
C HIS A 78 -13.45 -12.30 -6.39
N SER A 79 -13.34 -13.22 -5.44
CA SER A 79 -12.22 -14.17 -5.38
C SER A 79 -12.20 -15.10 -6.60
N PHE A 80 -10.99 -15.49 -7.02
CA PHE A 80 -10.74 -16.54 -8.01
C PHE A 80 -10.94 -17.95 -7.45
N MET A 81 -10.85 -18.10 -6.12
CA MET A 81 -10.74 -19.41 -5.44
C MET A 81 -11.92 -20.34 -5.71
N THR A 82 -13.13 -19.82 -5.79
CA THR A 82 -14.35 -20.64 -5.89
C THR A 82 -15.32 -20.09 -6.92
N ASP A 83 -16.17 -20.96 -7.44
CA ASP A 83 -17.24 -20.61 -8.39
C ASP A 83 -18.24 -19.60 -7.81
N ASP A 84 -18.39 -19.55 -6.49
CA ASP A 84 -19.27 -18.60 -5.79
C ASP A 84 -18.52 -17.36 -5.27
N HIS A 85 -17.26 -17.18 -5.68
CA HIS A 85 -16.38 -16.05 -5.34
C HIS A 85 -16.06 -15.90 -3.86
N THR A 86 -16.29 -16.95 -3.08
CA THR A 86 -15.80 -17.03 -1.71
C THR A 86 -14.27 -17.16 -1.67
N PRO A 87 -13.60 -16.59 -0.65
CA PRO A 87 -12.14 -16.51 -0.63
C PRO A 87 -11.43 -17.77 -0.12
N LEU A 88 -12.10 -18.90 0.09
CA LEU A 88 -11.50 -20.02 0.82
C LEU A 88 -12.04 -21.38 0.41
N GLU A 89 -11.14 -22.36 0.32
CA GLU A 89 -11.46 -23.79 0.19
C GLU A 89 -10.67 -24.62 1.20
N MET A 90 -11.29 -25.67 1.75
CA MET A 90 -10.63 -26.62 2.65
C MET A 90 -10.46 -27.98 1.97
N SER A 91 -9.54 -28.80 2.48
CA SER A 91 -9.45 -30.18 2.04
C SER A 91 -8.96 -31.14 3.12
N TRP A 92 -9.40 -32.38 3.01
CA TRP A 92 -8.71 -33.52 3.62
C TRP A 92 -7.76 -34.12 2.61
N SER A 93 -6.55 -34.45 3.03
CA SER A 93 -5.53 -35.09 2.21
C SER A 93 -5.06 -36.40 2.82
N TRP A 94 -5.32 -37.53 2.16
CA TRP A 94 -4.76 -38.84 2.54
C TRP A 94 -3.42 -39.06 1.86
N SER A 95 -2.45 -39.60 2.60
CA SER A 95 -1.19 -40.12 2.10
C SER A 95 -1.02 -41.60 2.48
N ASP A 96 0.02 -42.26 2.00
CA ASP A 96 0.29 -43.66 2.34
C ASP A 96 0.75 -43.88 3.78
N ASP A 97 1.45 -42.90 4.33
CA ASP A 97 2.02 -42.97 5.68
C ASP A 97 0.97 -42.93 6.80
N SER A 98 -0.30 -42.66 6.47
CA SER A 98 -1.39 -42.59 7.45
C SER A 98 -2.72 -43.11 6.91
N ASP A 99 -3.48 -43.79 7.77
CA ASP A 99 -4.86 -44.18 7.48
C ASP A 99 -5.82 -42.97 7.55
N THR A 100 -5.44 -41.92 8.28
CA THR A 100 -6.21 -40.68 8.49
C THR A 100 -5.67 -39.51 7.66
N PRO A 101 -6.51 -38.55 7.24
CA PRO A 101 -6.05 -37.44 6.42
C PRO A 101 -5.36 -36.32 7.21
N VAL A 102 -4.60 -35.49 6.50
CA VAL A 102 -4.15 -34.15 6.93
C VAL A 102 -5.14 -33.10 6.44
N VAL A 103 -5.44 -32.10 7.26
CA VAL A 103 -6.28 -30.97 6.90
C VAL A 103 -5.44 -29.89 6.22
N ARG A 104 -5.95 -29.34 5.12
CA ARG A 104 -5.37 -28.19 4.42
C ARG A 104 -6.44 -27.17 4.12
N TYR A 105 -6.07 -25.91 3.97
CA TYR A 105 -6.95 -24.92 3.36
C TYR A 105 -6.15 -23.90 2.57
N ALA A 106 -6.78 -23.37 1.53
CA ALA A 106 -6.26 -22.28 0.72
C ALA A 106 -7.21 -21.10 0.83
N ALA A 107 -6.65 -19.90 0.95
CA ALA A 107 -7.39 -18.67 1.11
C ALA A 107 -6.81 -17.58 0.21
N GLU A 108 -7.67 -16.75 -0.37
CA GLU A 108 -7.31 -15.43 -0.87
C GLU A 108 -7.63 -14.41 0.23
N PRO A 109 -6.61 -13.88 0.94
CA PRO A 109 -6.80 -12.73 1.81
C PRO A 109 -7.34 -11.54 1.02
N ILE A 110 -8.41 -10.94 1.49
CA ILE A 110 -9.09 -9.79 0.89
C ILE A 110 -8.94 -8.58 1.81
N GLY A 111 -8.29 -7.55 1.30
CA GLY A 111 -8.19 -6.27 2.01
C GLY A 111 -9.55 -5.59 2.12
N TRP A 112 -9.79 -4.83 3.18
CA TRP A 112 -11.02 -4.01 3.32
C TRP A 112 -11.18 -2.93 2.24
N LEU A 113 -10.12 -2.69 1.45
CA LEU A 113 -10.07 -1.75 0.34
C LEU A 113 -9.91 -2.46 -1.02
N ALA A 114 -9.95 -3.79 -1.06
CA ALA A 114 -9.80 -4.57 -2.28
C ALA A 114 -10.88 -4.19 -3.30
N GLY A 115 -10.47 -3.94 -4.54
CA GLY A 115 -11.36 -3.51 -5.63
C GLY A 115 -11.73 -2.03 -5.62
N THR A 116 -11.35 -1.29 -4.57
CA THR A 116 -11.47 0.17 -4.53
C THR A 116 -10.31 0.83 -5.27
N ALA A 117 -10.37 2.15 -5.49
CA ALA A 117 -9.23 2.89 -6.05
C ALA A 117 -7.96 2.80 -5.20
N SER A 118 -8.07 2.52 -3.90
CA SER A 118 -6.93 2.43 -2.98
C SER A 118 -6.22 1.07 -3.01
N ASP A 119 -6.89 0.02 -3.49
CA ASP A 119 -6.29 -1.30 -3.72
C ASP A 119 -7.04 -2.04 -4.85
N PRO A 120 -6.92 -1.57 -6.10
CA PRO A 120 -7.76 -2.05 -7.21
C PRO A 120 -7.49 -3.52 -7.58
N LEU A 121 -6.34 -4.06 -7.18
CA LEU A 121 -5.88 -5.41 -7.52
C LEU A 121 -5.67 -6.32 -6.30
N ASN A 122 -6.19 -5.95 -5.12
CA ASN A 122 -6.03 -6.69 -3.85
C ASN A 122 -4.55 -7.08 -3.59
N SER A 123 -3.65 -6.14 -3.85
CA SER A 123 -2.20 -6.39 -3.96
C SER A 123 -1.50 -6.58 -2.61
N LYS A 124 -2.12 -6.11 -1.52
CA LYS A 124 -1.48 -6.03 -0.20
C LYS A 124 -1.91 -7.14 0.75
N ALA A 125 -3.16 -7.59 0.69
CA ALA A 125 -3.76 -8.42 1.73
C ALA A 125 -3.06 -9.78 1.90
N THR A 126 -2.77 -10.48 0.79
CA THR A 126 -2.07 -11.77 0.83
C THR A 126 -0.64 -11.63 1.39
N VAL A 127 0.04 -10.52 1.10
CA VAL A 127 1.39 -10.23 1.62
C VAL A 127 1.36 -9.98 3.12
N VAL A 128 0.36 -9.24 3.61
CA VAL A 128 0.17 -9.00 5.06
C VAL A 128 -0.11 -10.31 5.78
N CYS A 129 -1.04 -11.12 5.26
CA CYS A 129 -1.36 -12.43 5.83
C CYS A 129 -0.12 -13.33 5.88
N LEU A 130 0.70 -13.38 4.82
CA LEU A 130 1.97 -14.11 4.81
C LEU A 130 2.95 -13.61 5.88
N GLY A 131 3.04 -12.29 6.09
CA GLY A 131 3.88 -11.72 7.14
C GLY A 131 3.43 -12.13 8.54
N ASP A 132 2.13 -12.25 8.75
CA ASP A 132 1.53 -12.67 10.02
C ASP A 132 1.75 -14.17 10.34
N THR A 133 2.12 -14.99 9.34
CA THR A 133 2.46 -16.41 9.56
C THR A 133 3.86 -16.61 10.11
N LEU A 134 4.75 -15.61 9.96
CA LEU A 134 6.18 -15.73 10.32
C LEU A 134 6.43 -16.27 11.74
N PRO A 135 5.68 -15.88 12.79
CA PRO A 135 5.87 -16.43 14.13
C PRO A 135 5.45 -17.90 14.30
N TRP A 136 4.61 -18.41 13.39
CA TRP A 136 3.97 -19.73 13.49
C TRP A 136 4.69 -20.80 12.65
N THR A 137 5.52 -20.38 11.71
CA THR A 137 6.17 -21.26 10.75
C THR A 137 7.68 -20.99 10.73
N PRO A 138 8.46 -21.61 11.64
CA PRO A 138 9.92 -21.40 11.72
C PRO A 138 10.68 -21.78 10.45
N SER A 139 10.12 -22.69 9.64
CA SER A 139 10.67 -23.15 8.36
C SER A 139 10.36 -22.22 7.18
N LEU A 140 9.69 -21.09 7.40
CA LEU A 140 9.27 -20.18 6.34
C LEU A 140 10.48 -19.54 5.65
N ASP A 141 10.64 -19.82 4.36
CA ASP A 141 11.65 -19.20 3.50
C ASP A 141 10.96 -18.44 2.35
N LEU A 142 11.32 -17.17 2.21
CA LEU A 142 10.71 -16.24 1.26
C LEU A 142 11.61 -15.93 0.04
N LYS A 143 12.70 -16.67 -0.15
CA LYS A 143 13.67 -16.43 -1.22
C LYS A 143 13.05 -16.57 -2.61
N TRP A 144 12.37 -17.68 -2.89
CA TRP A 144 11.65 -17.87 -4.15
C TRP A 144 10.38 -17.02 -4.25
N TYR A 145 9.69 -16.78 -3.13
CA TYR A 145 8.53 -15.90 -3.08
C TYR A 145 8.81 -14.52 -3.69
N LYS A 146 9.89 -13.85 -3.26
CA LYS A 146 10.23 -12.50 -3.75
C LYS A 146 10.51 -12.48 -5.26
N HIS A 147 11.13 -13.55 -5.78
CA HIS A 147 11.44 -13.70 -7.19
C HIS A 147 10.18 -13.85 -8.04
N PHE A 148 9.31 -14.79 -7.68
CA PHE A 148 8.09 -15.07 -8.43
C PHE A 148 7.02 -13.99 -8.26
N LEU A 149 6.94 -13.33 -7.09
CA LEU A 149 6.06 -12.17 -6.92
C LEU A 149 6.38 -11.07 -7.93
N ARG A 150 7.67 -10.75 -8.15
CA ARG A 150 8.08 -9.73 -9.11
C ARG A 150 7.83 -10.15 -10.57
N SER A 151 8.01 -11.44 -10.86
CA SER A 151 8.00 -11.96 -12.22
C SER A 151 6.59 -12.31 -12.71
N LEU A 152 5.70 -12.72 -11.81
CA LEU A 152 4.38 -13.28 -12.16
C LEU A 152 3.19 -12.40 -11.73
N VAL A 153 3.40 -11.32 -10.98
CA VAL A 153 2.32 -10.42 -10.50
C VAL A 153 2.42 -9.04 -11.17
N ALA A 154 1.28 -8.47 -11.53
CA ALA A 154 1.17 -7.13 -12.10
C ALA A 154 1.13 -6.06 -11.00
N ASP A 155 1.70 -4.90 -11.30
CA ASP A 155 1.74 -3.77 -10.38
C ASP A 155 0.53 -2.86 -10.62
N THR A 156 0.16 -2.05 -9.63
CA THR A 156 -0.84 -0.97 -9.70
C THR A 156 -0.63 -0.02 -10.89
N LYS A 157 0.60 0.11 -11.40
CA LYS A 157 0.93 0.89 -12.62
C LYS A 157 0.29 0.31 -13.89
N ASP A 158 -0.12 -0.96 -13.86
CA ASP A 158 -0.74 -1.70 -14.96
C ASP A 158 -2.29 -1.64 -14.91
N GLU A 159 -2.88 -0.88 -13.97
CA GLU A 159 -4.33 -0.83 -13.69
C GLU A 159 -5.19 -0.53 -14.92
N GLN A 160 -4.75 0.38 -15.80
CA GLN A 160 -5.53 0.75 -16.98
C GLN A 160 -5.56 -0.37 -18.03
N SER A 161 -4.49 -1.17 -18.14
CA SER A 161 -4.48 -2.40 -18.92
C SER A 161 -5.36 -3.47 -18.25
N ALA A 162 -5.25 -3.61 -16.92
CA ALA A 162 -6.02 -4.58 -16.13
C ALA A 162 -7.55 -4.39 -16.26
N ARG A 163 -8.04 -3.15 -16.14
CA ARG A 163 -9.48 -2.84 -16.23
C ARG A 163 -10.05 -2.97 -17.65
N THR A 164 -9.24 -2.74 -18.67
CA THR A 164 -9.67 -2.81 -20.08
C THR A 164 -9.75 -4.27 -20.58
N LEU A 165 -9.01 -5.18 -19.94
CA LEU A 165 -8.87 -6.59 -20.32
C LEU A 165 -9.68 -7.57 -19.43
N ALA A 166 -10.29 -7.09 -18.33
CA ALA A 166 -10.95 -7.96 -17.37
C ALA A 166 -12.32 -8.48 -17.84
N ALA A 167 -12.33 -9.69 -18.42
CA ALA A 167 -13.50 -10.56 -18.50
C ALA A 167 -13.59 -11.54 -17.30
N GLU A 168 -12.58 -11.53 -16.42
CA GLU A 168 -12.32 -12.53 -15.36
C GLU A 168 -11.99 -11.86 -14.00
N PRO A 169 -12.07 -12.58 -12.86
CA PRO A 169 -11.65 -12.12 -11.54
C PRO A 169 -10.22 -11.57 -11.50
N LEU A 170 -10.03 -10.46 -10.77
CA LEU A 170 -8.78 -9.70 -10.68
C LEU A 170 -7.75 -10.27 -9.68
N SER A 171 -8.03 -11.42 -9.07
CA SER A 171 -7.13 -12.09 -8.14
C SER A 171 -5.77 -12.35 -8.78
N GLN A 172 -4.71 -12.03 -8.04
CA GLN A 172 -3.34 -12.24 -8.50
C GLN A 172 -2.58 -13.28 -7.67
N THR A 173 -2.94 -13.43 -6.39
CA THR A 173 -2.26 -14.35 -5.48
C THR A 173 -3.20 -14.91 -4.43
N PHE A 174 -2.90 -16.11 -3.94
CA PHE A 174 -3.55 -16.70 -2.77
C PHE A 174 -2.54 -17.55 -1.99
N ILE A 175 -2.87 -17.87 -0.74
CA ILE A 175 -1.99 -18.58 0.21
C ILE A 175 -2.66 -19.87 0.65
N ALA A 176 -1.89 -20.93 0.89
CA ALA A 176 -2.42 -22.15 1.49
C ALA A 176 -1.56 -22.64 2.65
N PHE A 177 -2.22 -23.40 3.50
CA PHE A 177 -1.70 -23.93 4.75
C PHE A 177 -1.91 -25.44 4.79
N ASP A 178 -0.81 -26.18 4.88
CA ASP A 178 -0.83 -27.59 5.21
C ASP A 178 -0.68 -27.71 6.73
N LEU A 179 -1.75 -28.15 7.42
CA LEU A 179 -1.79 -28.19 8.88
C LEU A 179 -1.25 -29.54 9.37
N GLU A 180 0.05 -29.66 9.58
CA GLU A 180 0.60 -30.85 10.23
C GLU A 180 0.19 -30.89 11.71
N LYS A 181 0.27 -32.05 12.37
CA LYS A 181 -0.16 -32.16 13.79
C LYS A 181 0.61 -31.23 14.72
N GLU A 182 1.88 -30.96 14.42
CA GLU A 182 2.78 -30.16 15.28
C GLU A 182 3.35 -28.92 14.57
N SER A 183 3.07 -28.75 13.28
CA SER A 183 3.64 -27.67 12.48
C SER A 183 2.71 -27.27 11.35
N MET A 184 3.11 -26.28 10.56
CA MET A 184 2.35 -25.84 9.40
C MET A 184 3.31 -25.45 8.29
N THR A 185 2.99 -25.86 7.07
CA THR A 185 3.74 -25.45 5.87
C THR A 185 2.92 -24.47 5.06
N VAL A 186 3.56 -23.37 4.64
CA VAL A 186 2.93 -22.34 3.81
C VAL A 186 3.24 -22.58 2.33
N LYS A 187 2.21 -22.49 1.49
CA LYS A 187 2.33 -22.48 0.03
C LYS A 187 1.80 -21.17 -0.51
N TYR A 188 2.43 -20.67 -1.57
CA TYR A 188 2.06 -19.42 -2.20
C TYR A 188 1.74 -19.65 -3.67
N TYR A 189 0.62 -19.10 -4.11
CA TYR A 189 0.08 -19.28 -5.46
C TYR A 189 0.04 -17.94 -6.18
N PHE A 190 0.38 -17.97 -7.45
CA PHE A 190 0.44 -16.84 -8.36
C PHE A 190 -0.48 -17.10 -9.56
N LEU A 191 -1.24 -16.08 -9.94
CA LEU A 191 -2.15 -16.08 -11.07
C LEU A 191 -1.58 -15.15 -12.16
N PRO A 192 -0.78 -15.68 -13.11
CA PRO A 192 0.00 -14.88 -14.03
C PRO A 192 -0.82 -14.20 -15.14
N ALA A 193 -2.10 -14.51 -15.28
CA ALA A 193 -2.96 -14.05 -16.39
C ALA A 193 -2.92 -12.52 -16.58
N LEU A 194 -2.94 -11.77 -15.49
CA LEU A 194 -2.87 -10.31 -15.59
C LEU A 194 -1.49 -9.85 -16.04
N LYS A 195 -0.43 -10.42 -15.46
CA LYS A 195 0.96 -10.08 -15.79
C LYS A 195 1.33 -10.45 -17.22
N SER A 196 0.90 -11.61 -17.69
CA SER A 196 1.17 -12.11 -19.04
C SER A 196 0.52 -11.22 -20.10
N THR A 197 -0.70 -10.77 -19.84
CA THR A 197 -1.41 -9.78 -20.66
C THR A 197 -0.64 -8.47 -20.75
N VAL A 198 -0.17 -7.95 -19.62
CA VAL A 198 0.65 -6.71 -19.55
C VAL A 198 1.96 -6.88 -20.33
N CYS A 199 2.59 -8.04 -20.22
CA CYS A 199 3.86 -8.33 -20.88
C CYS A 199 3.73 -8.80 -22.33
N GLN A 200 2.51 -8.96 -22.85
CA GLN A 200 2.21 -9.55 -24.17
C GLN A 200 2.88 -10.93 -24.36
N LYS A 201 2.78 -11.77 -23.34
CA LYS A 201 3.27 -13.16 -23.34
C LYS A 201 2.16 -14.11 -22.95
N THR A 202 2.33 -15.38 -23.25
CA THR A 202 1.51 -16.45 -22.65
C THR A 202 1.91 -16.67 -21.19
N ASN A 203 1.00 -17.26 -20.40
CA ASN A 203 1.31 -17.67 -19.02
C ASN A 203 2.48 -18.66 -18.98
N LEU A 204 2.55 -19.57 -19.96
CA LEU A 204 3.63 -20.56 -20.08
C LEU A 204 5.00 -19.90 -20.27
N GLU A 205 5.12 -18.97 -21.22
CA GLU A 205 6.38 -18.25 -21.49
C GLU A 205 6.84 -17.46 -20.27
N LEU A 206 5.92 -16.79 -19.57
CA LEU A 206 6.25 -16.01 -18.38
C LEU A 206 6.77 -16.90 -17.25
N ILE A 207 6.14 -18.06 -17.02
CA ILE A 207 6.58 -19.04 -16.01
C ILE A 207 7.93 -19.64 -16.40
N GLU A 208 8.10 -20.06 -17.66
CA GLU A 208 9.35 -20.65 -18.16
C GLU A 208 10.52 -19.68 -18.00
N GLU A 209 10.37 -18.43 -18.45
CA GLU A 209 11.38 -17.40 -18.26
C GLU A 209 11.68 -17.13 -16.79
N SER A 210 10.66 -17.16 -15.93
CA SER A 210 10.83 -16.93 -14.50
C SER A 210 11.63 -18.04 -13.84
N ILE A 211 11.37 -19.30 -14.21
CA ILE A 211 12.12 -20.46 -13.68
C ILE A 211 13.57 -20.44 -14.17
N LEU A 212 13.79 -20.20 -15.47
CA LEU A 212 15.13 -20.18 -16.06
C LEU A 212 16.04 -19.06 -15.52
N LYS A 213 15.46 -17.99 -14.96
CA LYS A 213 16.19 -16.88 -14.33
C LYS A 213 16.57 -17.14 -12.87
N MET A 214 16.17 -18.27 -12.28
CA MET A 214 16.50 -18.58 -10.90
C MET A 214 18.00 -18.91 -10.77
N PRO A 215 18.71 -18.37 -9.77
CA PRO A 215 20.10 -18.73 -9.52
C PRO A 215 20.30 -20.23 -9.23
N GLU A 216 19.28 -20.88 -8.66
CA GLU A 216 19.25 -22.30 -8.35
C GLU A 216 18.70 -23.18 -9.47
N ALA A 217 18.44 -22.63 -10.66
CA ALA A 217 18.01 -23.42 -11.82
C ALA A 217 19.14 -24.36 -12.25
N ASP A 218 19.09 -25.60 -11.77
CA ASP A 218 20.02 -26.65 -12.15
C ASP A 218 19.57 -27.35 -13.46
N ASN A 219 20.42 -28.24 -13.96
CA ASN A 219 20.13 -29.02 -15.17
C ASN A 219 18.88 -29.92 -14.99
N SER A 220 18.56 -30.32 -13.77
CA SER A 220 17.44 -31.21 -13.47
C SER A 220 16.08 -30.49 -13.57
N LEU A 221 15.99 -29.27 -13.02
CA LEU A 221 14.85 -28.38 -13.17
C LEU A 221 14.62 -28.02 -14.63
N THR A 222 15.70 -27.67 -15.34
CA THR A 222 15.65 -27.32 -16.75
C THR A 222 15.15 -28.50 -17.60
N SER A 223 15.64 -29.71 -17.33
CA SER A 223 15.18 -30.92 -18.02
C SER A 223 13.70 -31.19 -17.77
N CYS A 224 13.24 -31.13 -16.51
CA CYS A 224 11.82 -31.35 -16.18
C CYS A 224 10.91 -30.29 -16.82
N LEU A 225 11.35 -29.03 -16.80
CA LEU A 225 10.63 -27.92 -17.43
C LEU A 225 10.54 -28.11 -18.95
N ASN A 226 11.61 -28.57 -19.60
CA ASN A 226 11.60 -28.87 -21.03
C ASN A 226 10.62 -29.99 -21.39
N THR A 227 10.56 -31.08 -20.60
CA THR A 227 9.59 -32.17 -20.81
C THR A 227 8.15 -31.64 -20.76
N ILE A 228 7.82 -30.84 -19.74
CA ILE A 228 6.47 -30.28 -19.58
C ILE A 228 6.13 -29.29 -20.70
N THR A 229 7.01 -28.33 -20.96
CA THR A 229 6.75 -27.27 -21.95
C THR A 229 6.68 -27.84 -23.37
N THR A 230 7.48 -28.85 -23.69
CA THR A 230 7.41 -29.56 -24.99
C THR A 230 6.08 -30.26 -25.15
N TYR A 231 5.60 -30.99 -24.14
CA TYR A 231 4.30 -31.65 -24.19
C TYR A 231 3.13 -30.67 -24.31
N ILE A 232 3.15 -29.56 -23.57
CA ILE A 232 2.10 -28.53 -23.66
C ILE A 232 2.05 -27.95 -25.08
N ARG A 233 3.22 -27.64 -25.66
CA ARG A 233 3.32 -27.09 -27.03
C ARG A 233 2.99 -28.10 -28.13
N SER A 234 3.06 -29.41 -27.86
CA SER A 234 2.75 -30.45 -28.84
C SER A 234 1.25 -30.77 -28.96
N GLN A 235 0.41 -30.22 -28.10
CA GLN A 235 -1.04 -30.50 -28.12
C GLN A 235 -1.72 -29.91 -29.36
N THR A 236 -2.73 -30.60 -29.86
CA THR A 236 -3.60 -30.09 -30.93
C THR A 236 -4.56 -29.02 -30.37
N PRO A 237 -5.14 -28.14 -31.22
CA PRO A 237 -6.12 -27.14 -30.76
C PRO A 237 -7.31 -27.76 -30.01
N ASP A 238 -7.76 -28.96 -30.41
CA ASP A 238 -8.87 -29.66 -29.74
C ASP A 238 -8.49 -30.21 -28.34
N ASN A 239 -7.19 -30.32 -28.03
CA ASN A 239 -6.65 -30.78 -26.74
C ASN A 239 -5.79 -29.71 -26.07
N GLU A 240 -6.05 -28.43 -26.35
CA GLU A 240 -5.26 -27.33 -25.81
C GLU A 240 -5.21 -27.36 -24.27
N LEU A 241 -4.00 -27.16 -23.73
CA LEU A 241 -3.74 -27.07 -22.29
C LEU A 241 -3.50 -25.62 -21.88
N HIS A 242 -4.44 -25.06 -21.12
CA HIS A 242 -4.35 -23.67 -20.66
C HIS A 242 -3.63 -23.59 -19.31
N VAL A 243 -2.49 -22.89 -19.27
CA VAL A 243 -1.75 -22.66 -18.02
C VAL A 243 -2.44 -21.57 -17.20
N GLU A 244 -2.87 -21.88 -15.97
CA GLU A 244 -3.69 -20.97 -15.14
C GLU A 244 -3.00 -20.48 -13.87
N ILE A 245 -2.28 -21.36 -13.16
CA ILE A 245 -1.75 -21.09 -11.81
C ILE A 245 -0.29 -21.55 -11.73
N PHE A 246 0.52 -20.81 -10.99
CA PHE A 246 1.85 -21.23 -10.58
C PHE A 246 1.96 -21.23 -9.06
N ALA A 247 2.58 -22.25 -8.45
CA ALA A 247 2.70 -22.31 -7.00
C ALA A 247 4.09 -22.74 -6.55
N ILE A 248 4.45 -22.28 -5.35
CA ILE A 248 5.67 -22.65 -4.64
C ILE A 248 5.35 -23.05 -3.20
N ASP A 249 6.20 -23.92 -2.64
CA ASP A 249 6.25 -24.11 -1.20
C ASP A 249 7.21 -23.08 -0.59
N CYS A 250 6.81 -22.36 0.45
CA CYS A 250 7.62 -21.31 1.09
C CYS A 250 8.58 -21.92 2.13
N VAL A 251 9.43 -22.83 1.66
CA VAL A 251 10.48 -23.53 2.41
C VAL A 251 11.82 -23.34 1.69
N SER A 252 12.89 -23.87 2.26
CA SER A 252 14.24 -23.75 1.67
C SER A 252 14.23 -24.13 0.18
N PRO A 253 14.96 -23.42 -0.70
CA PRO A 253 14.98 -23.71 -2.13
C PRO A 253 15.28 -25.17 -2.49
N ALA A 254 16.10 -25.87 -1.69
CA ALA A 254 16.43 -27.28 -1.92
C ALA A 254 15.25 -28.23 -1.67
N GLU A 255 14.30 -27.83 -0.81
CA GLU A 255 13.13 -28.62 -0.44
C GLU A 255 11.85 -28.16 -1.14
N SER A 256 11.85 -26.93 -1.67
CA SER A 256 10.69 -26.33 -2.33
C SER A 256 10.38 -27.01 -3.66
N ARG A 257 9.09 -27.04 -3.99
CA ARG A 257 8.53 -27.61 -5.21
C ARG A 257 7.87 -26.51 -6.03
N LEU A 258 8.13 -26.51 -7.33
CA LEU A 258 7.48 -25.65 -8.30
C LEU A 258 6.32 -26.42 -8.93
N LYS A 259 5.13 -25.81 -9.00
CA LYS A 259 3.92 -26.46 -9.52
C LYS A 259 3.30 -25.60 -10.61
N ILE A 260 3.17 -26.16 -11.81
CA ILE A 260 2.56 -25.50 -12.97
C ILE A 260 1.19 -26.12 -13.19
N TYR A 261 0.13 -25.34 -12.99
CA TYR A 261 -1.24 -25.81 -13.13
C TYR A 261 -1.76 -25.56 -14.54
N VAL A 262 -2.32 -26.60 -15.16
CA VAL A 262 -2.87 -26.56 -16.52
C VAL A 262 -4.27 -27.14 -16.56
N ARG A 263 -5.15 -26.54 -17.35
CA ARG A 263 -6.53 -27.00 -17.55
C ARG A 263 -6.70 -27.58 -18.95
N SER A 264 -7.29 -28.77 -19.01
CA SER A 264 -7.71 -29.42 -20.24
C SER A 264 -9.23 -29.41 -20.37
N ARG A 265 -9.73 -29.09 -21.57
CA ARG A 265 -11.16 -29.25 -21.91
C ARG A 265 -11.50 -30.67 -22.34
N ASN A 266 -10.50 -31.52 -22.59
CA ASN A 266 -10.70 -32.94 -22.81
C ASN A 266 -11.04 -33.62 -21.46
N THR A 267 -12.27 -34.11 -21.35
CA THR A 267 -12.83 -34.76 -20.15
C THR A 267 -13.01 -36.26 -20.32
N THR A 268 -12.20 -36.90 -21.15
CA THR A 268 -12.15 -38.37 -21.28
C THR A 268 -11.17 -38.97 -20.25
N PHE A 269 -11.40 -40.22 -19.86
CA PHE A 269 -10.45 -40.94 -19.00
C PHE A 269 -9.11 -41.17 -19.71
N ASP A 270 -9.15 -41.51 -21.00
CA ASP A 270 -7.93 -41.72 -21.80
C ASP A 270 -7.11 -40.43 -21.94
N GLY A 271 -7.78 -39.29 -22.18
CA GLY A 271 -7.15 -37.98 -22.19
C GLY A 271 -6.54 -37.60 -20.83
N MET A 272 -7.16 -38.02 -19.73
CA MET A 272 -6.58 -37.85 -18.40
C MET A 272 -5.25 -38.60 -18.25
N LEU A 273 -5.18 -39.85 -18.70
CA LEU A 273 -3.94 -40.63 -18.64
C LEU A 273 -2.84 -40.05 -19.53
N ASP A 274 -3.21 -39.57 -20.73
CA ASP A 274 -2.27 -38.91 -21.64
C ASP A 274 -1.61 -37.69 -20.98
N VAL A 275 -2.42 -36.78 -20.42
CA VAL A 275 -1.91 -35.58 -19.73
C VAL A 275 -1.09 -35.95 -18.49
N MET A 276 -1.55 -36.89 -17.68
CA MET A 276 -0.81 -37.33 -16.50
C MET A 276 0.55 -37.97 -16.83
N THR A 277 0.69 -38.58 -18.01
CA THR A 277 1.94 -39.20 -18.48
C THR A 277 2.76 -38.29 -19.41
N LEU A 278 2.33 -37.04 -19.62
CA LEU A 278 2.93 -36.11 -20.58
C LEU A 278 3.07 -36.76 -21.98
N GLY A 279 2.03 -37.46 -22.44
CA GLY A 279 2.02 -38.17 -23.72
C GLY A 279 2.97 -39.37 -23.75
N GLY A 280 3.15 -40.03 -22.59
CA GLY A 280 4.11 -41.12 -22.41
C GLY A 280 5.57 -40.70 -22.29
N GLN A 281 5.86 -39.40 -22.12
CA GLN A 281 7.21 -38.92 -21.82
C GLN A 281 7.66 -39.25 -20.40
N THR A 282 6.72 -39.47 -19.47
CA THR A 282 7.00 -40.08 -18.16
C THR A 282 6.69 -41.58 -18.19
N SER A 283 7.11 -42.31 -17.14
CA SER A 283 6.88 -43.75 -17.07
C SER A 283 5.41 -44.12 -17.25
N LYS A 284 5.14 -45.14 -18.06
CA LYS A 284 3.80 -45.70 -18.18
C LYS A 284 3.31 -46.19 -16.83
N PHE A 285 2.03 -45.92 -16.58
CA PHE A 285 1.30 -46.47 -15.47
C PHE A 285 1.10 -47.97 -15.60
N SER A 286 1.16 -48.70 -14.48
CA SER A 286 0.85 -50.14 -14.46
C SER A 286 -0.64 -50.41 -14.69
N ASP A 287 -1.01 -51.63 -15.07
CA ASP A 287 -2.43 -51.97 -15.25
C ASP A 287 -3.23 -51.81 -13.94
N GLU A 288 -2.62 -52.12 -12.80
CA GLU A 288 -3.18 -51.87 -11.46
C GLU A 288 -3.43 -50.37 -11.22
N THR A 289 -2.50 -49.53 -11.66
CA THR A 289 -2.59 -48.06 -11.58
C THR A 289 -3.78 -47.55 -12.35
N VAL A 290 -3.87 -47.96 -13.61
CA VAL A 290 -4.95 -47.56 -14.51
C VAL A 290 -6.29 -48.06 -13.99
N GLY A 291 -6.36 -49.31 -13.50
CA GLY A 291 -7.58 -49.88 -12.93
C GLY A 291 -8.11 -49.11 -11.72
N SER A 292 -7.23 -48.66 -10.83
CA SER A 292 -7.61 -47.87 -9.67
C SER A 292 -7.97 -46.42 -10.00
N LEU A 293 -7.26 -45.77 -10.95
CA LEU A 293 -7.67 -44.46 -11.48
C LEU A 293 -9.05 -44.54 -12.14
N ARG A 294 -9.33 -45.65 -12.83
CA ARG A 294 -10.64 -45.91 -13.44
C ARG A 294 -11.72 -46.08 -12.38
N GLU A 295 -11.44 -46.80 -11.31
CA GLU A 295 -12.37 -46.92 -10.18
C GLU A 295 -12.65 -45.55 -9.53
N LEU A 296 -11.64 -44.70 -9.36
CA LEU A 296 -11.81 -43.33 -8.85
C LEU A 296 -12.67 -42.48 -9.79
N TRP A 297 -12.43 -42.58 -11.09
CA TRP A 297 -13.19 -41.88 -12.12
C TRP A 297 -14.69 -42.27 -12.07
N CYS A 298 -14.99 -43.57 -12.04
CA CYS A 298 -16.36 -44.05 -11.89
C CYS A 298 -16.99 -43.59 -10.57
N ALA A 299 -16.24 -43.61 -9.47
CA ALA A 299 -16.70 -43.12 -8.17
C ALA A 299 -17.04 -41.62 -8.18
N CYS A 300 -16.31 -40.81 -8.95
CA CYS A 300 -16.51 -39.37 -9.04
C CYS A 300 -17.66 -38.96 -9.96
N PHE A 301 -17.95 -39.73 -11.01
CA PHE A 301 -18.84 -39.27 -12.10
C PHE A 301 -20.01 -40.22 -12.41
N SER A 302 -20.22 -41.31 -11.65
CA SER A 302 -21.28 -42.30 -11.91
C SER A 302 -21.25 -42.91 -13.32
N VAL A 303 -20.07 -43.03 -13.93
CA VAL A 303 -19.92 -43.59 -15.29
C VAL A 303 -19.73 -45.11 -15.21
N GLU A 304 -20.32 -45.84 -16.15
CA GLU A 304 -20.12 -47.28 -16.27
C GLU A 304 -18.64 -47.64 -16.46
N ASN A 305 -18.19 -48.72 -15.83
CA ASN A 305 -16.80 -49.19 -15.98
C ASN A 305 -16.64 -50.01 -17.28
N THR A 306 -16.86 -49.37 -18.43
CA THR A 306 -16.69 -49.96 -19.76
C THR A 306 -15.69 -49.15 -20.58
N THR A 307 -14.97 -49.79 -21.51
CA THR A 307 -14.01 -49.10 -22.37
C THR A 307 -14.67 -48.00 -23.20
N GLU A 308 -15.89 -48.25 -23.70
CA GLU A 308 -16.65 -47.25 -24.46
C GLU A 308 -16.94 -46.00 -23.62
N ALA A 309 -17.41 -46.18 -22.38
CA ALA A 309 -17.73 -45.04 -21.51
C ALA A 309 -16.49 -44.23 -21.10
N MET A 310 -15.31 -44.86 -20.99
CA MET A 310 -14.05 -44.18 -20.64
C MET A 310 -13.52 -43.27 -21.76
N SER A 311 -13.82 -43.60 -23.02
CA SER A 311 -13.40 -42.81 -24.19
C SER A 311 -14.41 -41.70 -24.55
N GLN A 312 -15.56 -41.63 -23.88
CA GLN A 312 -16.54 -40.57 -24.07
C GLN A 312 -16.26 -39.36 -23.16
N PRO A 313 -16.36 -38.12 -23.67
CA PRO A 313 -16.20 -36.93 -22.84
C PRO A 313 -17.36 -36.81 -21.84
N LEU A 314 -17.06 -36.38 -20.61
CA LEU A 314 -18.10 -36.01 -19.65
C LEU A 314 -19.00 -34.91 -20.23
N LYS A 315 -20.29 -34.92 -19.84
CA LYS A 315 -21.30 -33.98 -20.34
C LYS A 315 -20.81 -32.53 -20.22
N ASN A 316 -20.60 -31.88 -21.37
CA ASN A 316 -19.98 -30.56 -21.43
C ASN A 316 -20.80 -29.53 -20.62
N LYS A 317 -20.12 -28.79 -19.74
CA LYS A 317 -20.62 -27.60 -19.07
C LYS A 317 -19.77 -26.41 -19.46
N ASN A 318 -20.39 -25.43 -20.09
CA ASN A 318 -19.73 -24.17 -20.43
C ASN A 318 -19.57 -23.30 -19.17
N HIS A 319 -18.57 -23.64 -18.36
CA HIS A 319 -18.17 -22.91 -17.16
C HIS A 319 -16.66 -22.69 -17.17
N ARG A 320 -16.20 -21.58 -16.60
CA ARG A 320 -14.77 -21.22 -16.53
C ARG A 320 -13.93 -22.36 -15.96
N THR A 321 -14.31 -22.86 -14.79
CA THR A 321 -13.65 -23.95 -14.06
C THR A 321 -14.07 -25.36 -14.50
N GLY A 322 -14.85 -25.48 -15.59
CA GLY A 322 -15.09 -26.77 -16.25
C GLY A 322 -13.81 -27.32 -16.89
N GLY A 323 -13.75 -28.62 -17.14
CA GLY A 323 -12.57 -29.33 -17.64
C GLY A 323 -11.64 -29.78 -16.52
N LEU A 324 -10.80 -30.79 -16.82
CA LEU A 324 -9.89 -31.39 -15.87
C LEU A 324 -8.71 -30.43 -15.60
N LEU A 325 -8.38 -30.22 -14.33
CA LEU A 325 -7.22 -29.43 -13.92
C LEU A 325 -6.09 -30.38 -13.52
N TYR A 326 -4.86 -30.02 -13.88
CA TYR A 326 -3.67 -30.77 -13.53
C TYR A 326 -2.67 -29.82 -12.91
N TYR A 327 -1.74 -30.34 -12.12
CA TYR A 327 -0.44 -29.68 -12.00
C TYR A 327 0.69 -30.62 -12.35
N PHE A 328 1.75 -30.03 -12.88
CA PHE A 328 3.05 -30.67 -13.02
C PHE A 328 4.00 -30.11 -11.97
N GLU A 329 4.66 -31.00 -11.25
CA GLU A 329 5.58 -30.68 -10.15
C GLU A 329 7.03 -30.94 -10.57
N LEU A 330 7.88 -29.95 -10.29
CA LEU A 330 9.33 -29.96 -10.48
C LEU A 330 10.02 -29.64 -9.15
N LYS A 331 11.15 -30.30 -8.91
CA LYS A 331 11.97 -30.14 -7.70
C LYS A 331 13.46 -30.16 -8.09
N PRO A 332 14.33 -29.35 -7.46
CA PRO A 332 15.78 -29.49 -7.59
C PRO A 332 16.25 -30.93 -7.33
N GLY A 333 17.14 -31.44 -8.17
CA GLY A 333 17.59 -32.84 -8.15
C GLY A 333 16.57 -33.87 -8.66
N GLY A 334 15.39 -33.46 -9.12
CA GLY A 334 14.34 -34.35 -9.66
C GLY A 334 14.70 -34.90 -11.04
N LYS A 335 14.54 -36.22 -11.24
CA LYS A 335 14.85 -36.86 -12.53
C LYS A 335 13.76 -36.68 -13.59
N MET A 336 12.51 -36.62 -13.18
CA MET A 336 11.32 -36.49 -14.04
C MET A 336 10.25 -35.67 -13.31
N PRO A 337 9.41 -34.92 -14.05
CA PRO A 337 8.27 -34.26 -13.47
C PRO A 337 7.23 -35.27 -12.99
N THR A 338 6.47 -34.90 -11.95
CA THR A 338 5.31 -35.67 -11.46
C THR A 338 4.03 -34.90 -11.77
N SER A 339 2.91 -35.62 -11.87
CA SER A 339 1.61 -35.03 -12.20
C SER A 339 0.57 -35.32 -11.11
N LYS A 340 -0.34 -34.38 -10.94
CA LYS A 340 -1.57 -34.55 -10.14
C LYS A 340 -2.75 -34.10 -10.97
N VAL A 341 -3.82 -34.87 -10.98
CA VAL A 341 -5.11 -34.50 -11.58
C VAL A 341 -6.09 -34.02 -10.50
N TYR A 342 -6.96 -33.09 -10.88
CA TYR A 342 -8.08 -32.53 -10.13
C TYR A 342 -9.35 -32.81 -10.94
N LEU A 343 -10.22 -33.65 -10.39
CA LEU A 343 -11.49 -34.07 -10.96
C LEU A 343 -12.59 -33.10 -10.47
N PRO A 344 -13.15 -32.22 -11.32
CA PRO A 344 -14.14 -31.20 -10.96
C PRO A 344 -15.54 -31.78 -10.76
N VAL A 345 -15.75 -32.52 -9.68
CA VAL A 345 -17.03 -33.19 -9.37
C VAL A 345 -18.21 -32.23 -9.27
N ARG A 346 -18.00 -30.98 -8.86
CA ARG A 346 -19.05 -29.93 -8.88
C ARG A 346 -19.67 -29.73 -10.26
N HIS A 347 -18.87 -29.90 -11.32
CA HIS A 347 -19.31 -29.69 -12.69
C HIS A 347 -19.89 -30.95 -13.33
N TYR A 348 -19.36 -32.14 -13.04
CA TYR A 348 -19.71 -33.33 -13.81
C TYR A 348 -20.36 -34.47 -13.03
N ALA A 349 -20.37 -34.42 -11.69
CA ALA A 349 -21.05 -35.43 -10.89
C ALA A 349 -22.57 -35.23 -10.89
N GLU A 350 -23.30 -36.25 -10.42
CA GLU A 350 -24.75 -36.20 -10.31
C GLU A 350 -25.23 -35.47 -9.05
N SER A 351 -24.60 -35.75 -7.91
CA SER A 351 -24.89 -35.12 -6.62
C SER A 351 -23.70 -35.25 -5.66
N ASP A 352 -23.65 -34.45 -4.60
CA ASP A 352 -22.65 -34.63 -3.55
C ASP A 352 -22.80 -35.98 -2.83
N ASP A 353 -24.02 -36.53 -2.71
CA ASP A 353 -24.28 -37.84 -2.09
C ASP A 353 -23.62 -38.97 -2.89
N GLN A 354 -23.76 -38.92 -4.21
CA GLN A 354 -23.18 -39.88 -5.13
C GLN A 354 -21.65 -39.90 -5.00
N VAL A 355 -21.01 -38.73 -5.09
CA VAL A 355 -19.56 -38.59 -4.94
C VAL A 355 -19.11 -39.08 -3.56
N ALA A 356 -19.84 -38.71 -2.51
CA ALA A 356 -19.48 -39.07 -1.14
C ALA A 356 -19.55 -40.59 -0.92
N ARG A 357 -20.55 -41.29 -1.48
CA ARG A 357 -20.66 -42.75 -1.40
C ARG A 357 -19.55 -43.43 -2.19
N GLY A 358 -19.39 -43.07 -3.45
CA GLY A 358 -18.38 -43.65 -4.34
C GLY A 358 -16.98 -43.48 -3.75
N LEU A 359 -16.66 -42.29 -3.26
CA LEU A 359 -15.35 -42.02 -2.67
C LEU A 359 -15.16 -42.72 -1.32
N SER A 360 -16.23 -42.88 -0.54
CA SER A 360 -16.16 -43.63 0.72
C SER A 360 -15.85 -45.11 0.48
N GLU A 361 -16.48 -45.74 -0.51
CA GLU A 361 -16.17 -47.12 -0.90
C GLU A 361 -14.75 -47.24 -1.45
N TYR A 362 -14.36 -46.29 -2.31
CA TYR A 362 -13.04 -46.22 -2.89
C TYR A 362 -11.96 -46.15 -1.80
N LEU A 363 -12.10 -45.27 -0.81
CA LEU A 363 -11.15 -45.10 0.30
C LEU A 363 -11.10 -46.32 1.22
N LEU A 364 -12.26 -46.87 1.60
CA LEU A 364 -12.35 -48.02 2.50
C LEU A 364 -11.65 -49.27 1.93
N LYS A 365 -11.78 -49.52 0.62
CA LYS A 365 -11.06 -50.60 -0.07
C LYS A 365 -9.54 -50.52 0.08
N ARG A 366 -9.00 -49.35 0.46
CA ARG A 366 -7.56 -49.11 0.68
C ARG A 366 -7.20 -48.80 2.11
N GLY A 367 -8.08 -49.11 3.05
CA GLY A 367 -7.84 -48.90 4.47
C GLY A 367 -7.82 -47.42 4.88
N LYS A 368 -8.19 -46.49 3.98
CA LYS A 368 -8.22 -45.07 4.29
C LYS A 368 -9.57 -44.70 4.88
N CYS A 369 -9.54 -43.99 5.99
CA CYS A 369 -10.73 -43.63 6.73
C CYS A 369 -10.52 -42.31 7.50
N LEU A 370 -11.56 -41.85 8.17
CA LEU A 370 -11.49 -40.83 9.19
C LEU A 370 -11.21 -41.49 10.55
N ASN A 371 -10.86 -40.67 11.54
CA ASN A 371 -10.54 -41.11 12.89
C ASN A 371 -11.61 -42.05 13.46
N GLY A 372 -11.17 -43.13 14.12
CA GLY A 372 -12.05 -44.18 14.63
C GLY A 372 -12.63 -45.10 13.54
N ARG A 373 -11.98 -45.21 12.38
CA ARG A 373 -12.44 -45.99 11.20
C ARG A 373 -13.77 -45.50 10.63
N LEU A 374 -14.05 -44.21 10.80
CA LEU A 374 -15.26 -43.61 10.27
C LEU A 374 -15.16 -43.49 8.73
N PRO A 375 -16.16 -43.94 7.95
CA PRO A 375 -16.16 -43.76 6.50
C PRO A 375 -16.18 -42.28 6.09
N TYR A 376 -15.65 -41.98 4.90
CA TYR A 376 -15.59 -40.62 4.36
C TYR A 376 -17.00 -40.00 4.23
N TYR A 377 -17.98 -40.79 3.76
CA TYR A 377 -19.36 -40.35 3.60
C TYR A 377 -19.92 -39.75 4.90
N ASP A 378 -19.71 -40.40 6.04
CA ASP A 378 -20.18 -39.93 7.34
C ASP A 378 -19.52 -38.61 7.75
N GLY A 379 -18.25 -38.41 7.40
CA GLY A 379 -17.56 -37.14 7.63
C GLY A 379 -18.18 -36.01 6.83
N VAL A 380 -18.35 -36.19 5.53
CA VAL A 380 -18.95 -35.19 4.62
C VAL A 380 -20.39 -34.87 5.03
N ALA A 381 -21.18 -35.90 5.34
CA ALA A 381 -22.56 -35.74 5.79
C ALA A 381 -22.65 -34.98 7.11
N LYS A 382 -21.68 -35.13 8.02
CA LYS A 382 -21.59 -34.35 9.27
C LYS A 382 -21.19 -32.89 9.03
N LEU A 383 -20.38 -32.61 8.02
CA LEU A 383 -19.90 -31.26 7.70
C LEU A 383 -20.90 -30.45 6.86
N CYS A 384 -21.61 -31.09 5.92
CA CYS A 384 -22.61 -30.44 5.08
C CYS A 384 -23.91 -30.21 5.86
N LYS A 385 -24.00 -29.07 6.56
CA LYS A 385 -25.14 -28.74 7.43
C LYS A 385 -26.24 -27.92 6.76
N HIS A 386 -25.95 -27.28 5.64
CA HIS A 386 -26.85 -26.31 5.01
C HIS A 386 -27.89 -26.95 4.08
N ARG A 387 -27.69 -28.23 3.68
CA ARG A 387 -28.64 -29.06 2.92
C ARG A 387 -28.27 -30.55 3.02
N SER A 388 -29.12 -31.43 2.50
CA SER A 388 -28.74 -32.83 2.25
C SER A 388 -27.75 -32.92 1.09
N LEU A 389 -26.87 -33.92 1.13
CA LEU A 389 -25.93 -34.21 0.04
C LEU A 389 -26.65 -34.60 -1.26
N LYS A 390 -27.88 -35.12 -1.17
CA LYS A 390 -28.71 -35.49 -2.34
C LYS A 390 -29.30 -34.28 -3.07
N ASP A 391 -29.46 -33.16 -2.37
CA ASP A 391 -30.25 -32.02 -2.83
C ASP A 391 -29.43 -31.01 -3.66
N GLY A 392 -28.18 -31.32 -4.01
CA GLY A 392 -27.36 -30.42 -4.81
C GLY A 392 -25.92 -30.85 -5.00
N LEU A 393 -25.16 -30.00 -5.68
CA LEU A 393 -23.74 -30.16 -6.00
C LEU A 393 -22.89 -29.03 -5.45
N GLY A 394 -21.59 -29.31 -5.34
CA GLY A 394 -20.57 -28.31 -5.09
C GLY A 394 -20.26 -28.03 -3.62
N PHE A 395 -20.73 -28.89 -2.70
CA PHE A 395 -20.06 -29.01 -1.41
C PHE A 395 -18.69 -29.66 -1.58
N GLN A 396 -18.57 -30.67 -2.45
CA GLN A 396 -17.29 -31.19 -2.95
C GLN A 396 -16.99 -30.50 -4.29
N THR A 397 -15.88 -29.76 -4.37
CA THR A 397 -15.51 -29.01 -5.59
C THR A 397 -14.61 -29.82 -6.50
N TYR A 398 -13.53 -30.39 -5.94
CA TYR A 398 -12.57 -31.22 -6.65
C TYR A 398 -12.15 -32.45 -5.85
N ILE A 399 -11.92 -33.56 -6.55
CA ILE A 399 -11.22 -34.75 -6.03
C ILE A 399 -9.87 -34.85 -6.73
N THR A 400 -8.77 -34.89 -5.98
CA THR A 400 -7.42 -34.86 -6.57
C THR A 400 -6.68 -36.18 -6.40
N CYS A 401 -5.89 -36.58 -7.39
CA CYS A 401 -5.05 -37.78 -7.31
C CYS A 401 -3.68 -37.54 -7.96
N ALA A 402 -2.60 -37.87 -7.25
CA ALA A 402 -1.24 -37.89 -7.79
C ALA A 402 -0.72 -39.33 -7.89
N VAL A 403 0.19 -39.55 -8.85
CA VAL A 403 0.89 -40.83 -9.04
C VAL A 403 2.39 -40.55 -9.16
N LYS A 404 3.22 -41.11 -8.26
CA LYS A 404 4.68 -41.07 -8.38
C LYS A 404 5.26 -42.37 -8.97
N ASN A 405 6.39 -42.23 -9.68
CA ASN A 405 7.10 -43.34 -10.31
C ASN A 405 7.91 -44.15 -9.27
N GLY A 406 7.69 -45.47 -9.18
CA GLY A 406 8.47 -46.40 -8.35
C GLY A 406 7.81 -46.88 -7.04
N ALA A 407 6.55 -46.49 -6.85
CA ALA A 407 5.67 -46.89 -5.77
C ALA A 407 5.47 -48.40 -5.63
N LYS A 408 5.61 -48.94 -4.41
CA LYS A 408 5.32 -50.36 -4.11
C LYS A 408 3.84 -50.65 -3.91
N ARG A 409 3.01 -49.62 -3.72
CA ARG A 409 1.55 -49.73 -3.56
C ARG A 409 0.88 -48.59 -4.31
N PHE A 410 -0.33 -48.84 -4.78
CA PHE A 410 -0.99 -47.95 -5.69
C PHE A 410 -1.72 -46.81 -4.97
N TYR A 411 -0.99 -45.97 -4.22
CA TYR A 411 -1.41 -44.71 -3.59
C TYR A 411 -0.25 -43.73 -3.33
N ASP A 412 0.86 -43.80 -4.07
CA ASP A 412 1.99 -42.88 -3.85
C ASP A 412 1.67 -41.45 -4.36
N ASP A 413 0.82 -40.71 -3.63
CA ASP A 413 1.32 -40.04 -2.42
C ASP A 413 0.24 -39.19 -1.75
N PHE A 414 -0.76 -38.67 -2.49
CA PHE A 414 -1.74 -37.71 -1.95
C PHE A 414 -3.09 -37.70 -2.70
N MET A 415 -4.19 -38.07 -2.03
CA MET A 415 -5.56 -37.81 -2.49
C MET A 415 -6.18 -36.69 -1.65
N SER A 416 -6.70 -35.63 -2.27
CA SER A 416 -7.35 -34.53 -1.55
C SER A 416 -8.80 -34.34 -2.01
N VAL A 417 -9.70 -34.11 -1.05
CA VAL A 417 -11.09 -33.71 -1.34
C VAL A 417 -11.26 -32.27 -0.95
N ILE A 418 -11.54 -31.41 -1.93
CA ILE A 418 -11.75 -29.99 -1.72
C ILE A 418 -13.23 -29.75 -1.42
N LEU A 419 -13.49 -29.10 -0.28
CA LEU A 419 -14.81 -28.79 0.22
C LEU A 419 -15.05 -27.27 0.18
N ASN A 420 -16.20 -26.88 -0.34
CA ASN A 420 -16.71 -25.51 -0.23
C ASN A 420 -17.61 -25.42 1.01
N PHE A 421 -17.36 -24.43 1.87
CA PHE A 421 -18.19 -24.18 3.04
C PHE A 421 -19.57 -23.58 2.65
N ALA A 422 -19.63 -22.96 1.47
CA ALA A 422 -20.78 -22.28 0.90
C ALA A 422 -21.43 -23.13 -0.21
N GLY A 423 -22.25 -24.14 0.13
CA GLY A 423 -23.13 -24.69 -0.90
C GLY A 423 -24.20 -23.69 -1.30
N GLU A 424 -24.86 -23.90 -2.44
CA GLU A 424 -25.83 -22.96 -3.08
C GLU A 424 -27.13 -22.68 -2.27
N ALA A 425 -27.13 -22.84 -0.95
CA ALA A 425 -28.25 -22.49 -0.10
C ALA A 425 -28.33 -20.96 0.14
N PRO A 426 -29.53 -20.37 0.10
CA PRO A 426 -29.73 -18.94 0.29
C PRO A 426 -29.46 -18.53 1.75
N TRP A 427 -28.28 -17.95 2.00
CA TRP A 427 -27.82 -17.37 3.29
C TRP A 427 -28.91 -16.60 4.06
N LYS A 428 -29.42 -17.16 5.16
CA LYS A 428 -30.39 -16.45 5.99
C LYS A 428 -29.67 -15.29 6.71
N PRO A 429 -30.13 -14.03 6.60
CA PRO A 429 -29.75 -13.03 7.57
C PRO A 429 -30.43 -13.42 8.87
N ASP A 430 -29.67 -13.85 9.87
CA ASP A 430 -30.21 -14.02 11.21
C ASP A 430 -30.53 -12.60 11.74
N ALA A 431 -31.82 -12.34 11.96
CA ALA A 431 -32.39 -11.03 12.28
C ALA A 431 -32.04 -10.55 13.71
N ARG A 432 -30.92 -10.99 14.27
CA ARG A 432 -30.54 -10.73 15.67
C ARG A 432 -29.55 -9.58 15.86
N TYR A 433 -28.93 -9.06 14.80
CA TYR A 433 -27.99 -7.95 14.91
C TYR A 433 -28.11 -6.96 13.74
N GLY A 434 -29.21 -6.21 13.69
CA GLY A 434 -29.35 -5.06 12.80
C GLY A 434 -28.60 -3.85 13.34
N LEU A 435 -27.47 -3.47 12.74
CA LEU A 435 -26.90 -2.13 12.88
C LEU A 435 -27.17 -1.36 11.59
N GLY A 436 -28.03 -0.35 11.70
CA GLY A 436 -28.59 0.39 10.58
C GLY A 436 -27.60 1.24 9.78
N ASN A 437 -27.99 1.47 8.53
CA ASN A 437 -27.37 2.37 7.56
C ASN A 437 -26.85 3.70 8.18
N GLY A 438 -25.63 4.10 7.79
CA GLY A 438 -24.89 5.29 8.23
C GLY A 438 -25.55 6.67 8.02
N ASN A 439 -26.81 6.74 7.57
CA ASN A 439 -27.54 7.99 7.38
C ASN A 439 -27.91 8.71 8.69
N GLY A 440 -28.00 8.01 9.83
CA GLY A 440 -28.36 8.63 11.12
C GLY A 440 -27.26 9.51 11.70
N ARG A 441 -26.00 9.04 11.69
CA ARG A 441 -24.86 9.79 12.24
C ARG A 441 -24.47 10.99 11.41
N ALA A 442 -24.54 10.89 10.07
CA ALA A 442 -24.28 12.02 9.19
C ALA A 442 -25.27 13.17 9.47
N LYS A 443 -26.56 12.87 9.65
CA LYS A 443 -27.58 13.87 10.03
C LYS A 443 -27.32 14.48 11.41
N LEU A 444 -26.88 13.68 12.39
CA LEU A 444 -26.54 14.17 13.72
C LEU A 444 -25.34 15.13 13.69
N LEU A 445 -24.26 14.78 12.97
CA LEU A 445 -23.08 15.65 12.87
C LEU A 445 -23.39 16.97 12.18
N LEU A 446 -24.25 16.95 11.15
CA LEU A 446 -24.75 18.18 10.48
C LEU A 446 -25.62 19.05 11.40
N PHE A 447 -26.32 18.42 12.35
CA PHE A 447 -27.10 19.12 13.36
C PHE A 447 -26.21 19.74 14.45
N VAL A 448 -25.19 19.02 14.90
CA VAL A 448 -24.25 19.47 15.95
C VAL A 448 -23.30 20.55 15.43
N HIS A 449 -22.95 20.49 14.15
CA HIS A 449 -22.04 21.45 13.51
C HIS A 449 -22.70 22.16 12.31
N PRO A 450 -23.71 23.01 12.53
CA PRO A 450 -24.39 23.69 11.45
C PRO A 450 -23.52 24.82 10.90
N VAL A 451 -23.28 24.80 9.59
CA VAL A 451 -22.72 25.94 8.84
C VAL A 451 -23.70 26.21 7.72
N ARG A 452 -24.35 27.38 7.76
CA ARG A 452 -25.47 27.70 6.90
C ARG A 452 -25.24 28.98 6.12
N ASP A 453 -25.84 29.05 4.95
CA ASP A 453 -25.94 30.31 4.20
C ASP A 453 -27.04 31.21 4.77
N ASP A 454 -27.13 32.43 4.25
CA ASP A 454 -28.17 33.39 4.66
C ASP A 454 -29.61 32.93 4.34
N GLN A 455 -29.79 31.90 3.50
CA GLN A 455 -31.09 31.27 3.21
C GLN A 455 -31.39 30.08 4.12
N GLY A 456 -30.47 29.72 5.02
CA GLY A 456 -30.60 28.61 5.96
C GLY A 456 -30.20 27.23 5.41
N ASN A 457 -29.68 27.16 4.18
CA ASN A 457 -29.18 25.93 3.58
C ASN A 457 -27.84 25.52 4.22
N GLN A 458 -27.65 24.22 4.43
CA GLN A 458 -26.39 23.69 4.97
C GLN A 458 -25.28 23.72 3.94
N ILE A 459 -24.04 23.95 4.40
CA ILE A 459 -22.86 23.93 3.55
C ILE A 459 -22.72 22.57 2.82
N PRO A 460 -22.49 22.56 1.50
CA PRO A 460 -22.33 21.34 0.73
C PRO A 460 -21.04 20.61 1.10
N GLY A 461 -20.95 19.34 0.75
CA GLY A 461 -19.76 18.53 0.96
C GLY A 461 -20.05 17.03 0.98
N PRO A 462 -19.01 16.19 0.97
CA PRO A 462 -19.18 14.75 1.08
C PRO A 462 -19.90 14.35 2.37
N ASN A 463 -20.63 13.24 2.28
CA ASN A 463 -21.20 12.58 3.45
C ASN A 463 -20.09 12.11 4.38
N TRP A 464 -20.35 12.16 5.69
CA TRP A 464 -19.41 11.67 6.68
C TRP A 464 -19.12 10.18 6.46
N GLN A 465 -17.83 9.84 6.35
CA GLN A 465 -17.39 8.46 6.23
C GLN A 465 -16.85 8.00 7.58
N TRP A 466 -17.46 6.96 8.11
CA TRP A 466 -16.92 6.32 9.31
C TRP A 466 -15.59 5.63 8.96
N LEU A 467 -14.56 5.66 9.79
CA LEU A 467 -14.38 6.39 11.05
C LEU A 467 -13.64 7.73 10.86
N ASN A 468 -12.90 7.86 9.76
CA ASN A 468 -11.89 8.89 9.57
C ASN A 468 -12.44 10.19 8.95
N GLY A 469 -13.73 10.24 8.61
CA GLY A 469 -14.23 11.22 7.66
C GLY A 469 -13.48 11.09 6.33
N GLN A 470 -13.13 12.22 5.75
CA GLN A 470 -12.27 12.36 4.57
C GLN A 470 -10.81 12.67 4.93
N THR A 471 -10.37 12.45 6.18
CA THR A 471 -8.99 12.83 6.56
C THR A 471 -7.93 12.09 5.74
N LEU A 472 -8.12 10.80 5.46
CA LEU A 472 -7.13 10.02 4.72
C LEU A 472 -7.11 10.43 3.25
N ASP A 473 -8.29 10.63 2.65
CA ASP A 473 -8.45 11.16 1.30
C ASP A 473 -7.65 12.47 1.11
N LYS A 474 -7.73 13.36 2.10
CA LYS A 474 -7.03 14.66 2.12
C LYS A 474 -5.51 14.53 2.02
N PHE A 475 -4.92 13.49 2.64
CA PHE A 475 -3.46 13.32 2.75
C PHE A 475 -2.88 12.36 1.70
N LEU A 476 -3.59 11.26 1.38
CA LEU A 476 -3.08 10.20 0.49
C LEU A 476 -3.43 10.45 -0.99
N ASP A 477 -4.59 11.07 -1.26
CA ASP A 477 -5.04 11.41 -2.61
C ASP A 477 -5.48 12.89 -2.69
N GLY A 478 -4.66 13.78 -2.13
CA GLY A 478 -5.01 15.20 -2.06
C GLY A 478 -5.32 15.80 -3.43
N ARG A 479 -4.57 15.42 -4.48
CA ARG A 479 -4.73 15.94 -5.86
C ARG A 479 -6.01 15.44 -6.52
N GLY A 480 -6.28 14.13 -6.47
CA GLY A 480 -7.50 13.56 -7.04
C GLY A 480 -8.73 14.10 -6.34
N LYS A 481 -8.69 14.19 -5.00
CA LYS A 481 -9.78 14.73 -4.19
C LYS A 481 -9.99 16.22 -4.35
N ALA A 482 -8.93 17.00 -4.56
CA ALA A 482 -9.05 18.42 -4.89
C ALA A 482 -9.75 18.67 -6.23
N GLN A 483 -9.73 17.70 -7.16
CA GLN A 483 -10.52 17.75 -8.40
C GLN A 483 -11.94 17.21 -8.14
N GLU A 484 -12.06 16.05 -7.50
CA GLU A 484 -13.34 15.39 -7.24
C GLU A 484 -14.31 16.27 -6.43
N TRP A 485 -13.80 16.93 -5.39
CA TRP A 485 -14.62 17.72 -4.47
C TRP A 485 -15.02 19.09 -5.01
N GLN A 486 -14.49 19.52 -6.18
CA GLN A 486 -14.99 20.73 -6.86
C GLN A 486 -16.47 20.63 -7.21
N LYS A 487 -17.02 19.41 -7.35
CA LYS A 487 -18.45 19.18 -7.55
C LYS A 487 -19.34 19.74 -6.43
N PHE A 488 -18.79 19.96 -5.24
CA PHE A 488 -19.51 20.54 -4.10
C PHE A 488 -19.52 22.08 -4.11
N GLY A 489 -18.83 22.70 -5.07
CA GLY A 489 -18.75 24.16 -5.22
C GLY A 489 -17.40 24.73 -4.77
N GLN A 490 -17.37 26.06 -4.65
CA GLN A 490 -16.15 26.83 -4.35
C GLN A 490 -15.83 26.90 -2.85
N ILE A 491 -16.81 26.58 -2.00
CA ILE A 491 -16.68 26.41 -0.57
C ILE A 491 -17.48 25.17 -0.16
N TYR A 492 -16.86 24.26 0.59
CA TYR A 492 -17.49 23.00 0.97
C TYR A 492 -16.92 22.46 2.28
N ARG A 493 -17.60 21.51 2.91
CA ARG A 493 -17.16 20.87 4.16
C ARG A 493 -16.67 19.45 3.91
N ILE A 494 -15.49 19.14 4.41
CA ILE A 494 -15.02 17.76 4.59
C ILE A 494 -15.02 17.41 6.08
N TRP A 495 -14.88 16.13 6.40
CA TRP A 495 -14.83 15.67 7.78
C TRP A 495 -13.44 15.16 8.14
N ALA A 496 -12.89 15.64 9.26
CA ALA A 496 -11.72 15.06 9.88
C ALA A 496 -12.12 14.30 11.15
N CYS A 497 -12.24 12.97 11.05
CA CYS A 497 -13.03 12.17 11.99
C CYS A 497 -14.45 12.78 12.10
N SER A 498 -14.86 13.26 13.28
CA SER A 498 -16.15 13.93 13.47
C SER A 498 -16.07 15.46 13.40
N ASN A 499 -14.88 16.03 13.23
CA ASN A 499 -14.69 17.48 13.19
C ASN A 499 -14.94 17.99 11.75
N PRO A 500 -15.77 19.02 11.56
CA PRO A 500 -15.93 19.63 10.24
C PRO A 500 -14.70 20.48 9.89
N GLU A 501 -14.20 20.34 8.67
CA GLU A 501 -13.21 21.24 8.08
C GLU A 501 -13.83 21.93 6.87
N ILE A 502 -13.91 23.27 6.90
CA ILE A 502 -14.42 24.07 5.80
C ILE A 502 -13.29 24.31 4.82
N VAL A 503 -13.44 23.85 3.59
CA VAL A 503 -12.48 24.01 2.52
C VAL A 503 -12.80 25.25 1.72
N ILE A 504 -11.84 26.18 1.64
CA ILE A 504 -11.92 27.37 0.79
C ILE A 504 -10.99 27.23 -0.41
N THR A 505 -11.45 27.70 -1.57
CA THR A 505 -10.76 27.51 -2.85
C THR A 505 -10.40 28.81 -3.56
N LYS A 506 -10.91 29.97 -3.11
CA LYS A 506 -10.69 31.26 -3.75
C LYS A 506 -9.76 32.20 -2.98
N PRO A 507 -8.97 33.04 -3.68
CA PRO A 507 -8.14 34.07 -3.04
C PRO A 507 -8.92 35.05 -2.15
N GLU A 508 -10.16 35.41 -2.52
CA GLU A 508 -11.02 36.31 -1.75
C GLU A 508 -11.39 35.73 -0.38
N ASP A 509 -11.72 34.43 -0.33
CA ASP A 509 -12.02 33.72 0.91
C ASP A 509 -10.77 33.52 1.75
N VAL A 510 -9.62 33.22 1.12
CA VAL A 510 -8.33 33.14 1.82
C VAL A 510 -7.99 34.48 2.46
N ARG A 511 -8.23 35.59 1.75
CA ARG A 511 -8.04 36.95 2.27
C ARG A 511 -8.98 37.23 3.45
N ALA A 512 -10.28 37.00 3.29
CA ALA A 512 -11.29 37.23 4.31
C ALA A 512 -11.05 36.41 5.59
N PHE A 513 -10.65 35.15 5.43
CA PHE A 513 -10.31 34.28 6.55
C PHE A 513 -9.06 34.76 7.28
N HIS A 514 -7.97 35.10 6.58
CA HIS A 514 -6.67 35.41 7.20
C HIS A 514 -6.48 36.87 7.67
N THR A 515 -7.53 37.71 7.65
CA THR A 515 -7.44 39.11 8.12
C THR A 515 -6.97 39.23 9.58
N ASP A 516 -7.28 38.23 10.40
CA ASP A 516 -6.92 38.12 11.83
C ASP A 516 -6.03 36.90 12.10
N SER A 517 -5.28 36.45 11.09
CA SER A 517 -4.39 35.27 11.16
C SER A 517 -3.41 35.25 12.34
N SER A 518 -3.06 36.42 12.90
CA SER A 518 -2.25 36.53 14.12
C SER A 518 -2.86 35.87 15.35
N PHE A 519 -4.18 35.68 15.35
CA PHE A 519 -4.95 35.09 16.46
C PHE A 519 -5.51 33.71 16.13
N HIS A 520 -5.18 33.15 14.95
CA HIS A 520 -5.67 31.84 14.56
C HIS A 520 -5.06 30.73 15.41
N ASN A 521 -5.88 29.73 15.71
CA ASN A 521 -5.45 28.49 16.33
C ASN A 521 -5.29 27.40 15.27
N LYS A 522 -4.23 26.61 15.34
CA LYS A 522 -4.13 25.34 14.63
C LYS A 522 -4.99 24.30 15.33
N ALA A 523 -5.69 23.46 14.57
CA ALA A 523 -6.50 22.41 15.19
C ALA A 523 -5.61 21.47 16.02
N GLN A 524 -6.12 21.00 17.16
CA GLN A 524 -5.38 20.11 18.03
C GLN A 524 -4.90 18.88 17.23
N SER A 525 -3.60 18.64 17.25
CA SER A 525 -2.98 17.52 16.54
C SER A 525 -3.32 17.49 15.05
N SER A 526 -3.57 18.63 14.40
CA SER A 526 -4.00 18.75 13.00
C SER A 526 -5.25 17.93 12.63
N ASN A 527 -6.11 17.61 13.61
CA ASN A 527 -7.18 16.61 13.45
C ASN A 527 -6.69 15.20 13.01
N ALA A 528 -5.39 14.92 13.14
CA ALA A 528 -4.76 13.64 12.80
C ALA A 528 -4.83 12.61 13.95
N GLY A 529 -5.42 12.98 15.08
CA GLY A 529 -5.76 12.08 16.18
C GLY A 529 -4.61 11.78 17.15
N TRP A 530 -4.83 10.80 18.03
CA TRP A 530 -3.98 10.55 19.20
C TRP A 530 -2.55 10.12 18.86
N LEU A 531 -2.33 9.17 17.95
CA LEU A 531 -0.96 8.71 17.68
C LEU A 531 -0.09 9.85 17.13
N PHE A 532 -0.68 10.71 16.27
CA PHE A 532 -0.02 11.93 15.80
C PHE A 532 0.25 12.91 16.94
N HIS A 533 -0.69 13.05 17.88
CA HIS A 533 -0.49 13.85 19.09
C HIS A 533 0.71 13.38 19.91
N GLN A 534 0.95 12.07 20.02
CA GLN A 534 2.09 11.57 20.78
C GLN A 534 3.45 11.79 20.12
N LEU A 535 3.49 12.01 18.80
CA LEU A 535 4.74 12.29 18.07
C LEU A 535 5.03 13.79 17.97
N LEU A 536 4.00 14.60 17.80
CA LEU A 536 4.12 16.02 17.42
C LEU A 536 3.18 16.94 18.18
N GLY A 537 2.35 16.45 19.10
CA GLY A 537 1.25 17.22 19.70
C GLY A 537 1.68 18.53 20.38
N GLU A 538 2.89 18.54 20.93
CA GLU A 538 3.48 19.70 21.60
C GLU A 538 4.50 20.46 20.72
N CYS A 539 4.58 20.15 19.42
CA CYS A 539 5.48 20.87 18.52
C CYS A 539 4.97 22.29 18.25
N MET A 540 5.91 23.18 17.91
CA MET A 540 5.65 24.58 17.55
C MET A 540 4.53 24.74 16.49
N GLY A 541 4.47 23.84 15.52
CA GLY A 541 3.44 23.87 14.47
C GLY A 541 2.01 23.67 14.94
N LEU A 542 1.78 23.07 16.12
CA LEU A 542 0.45 22.64 16.58
C LEU A 542 0.00 23.29 17.89
N ILE A 543 0.94 23.73 18.73
CA ILE A 543 0.61 24.53 19.91
C ILE A 543 0.17 25.93 19.50
N ASN A 544 -0.59 26.62 20.37
CA ASN A 544 -1.23 27.90 20.08
C ASN A 544 -1.01 28.95 21.19
N GLY A 545 -1.40 30.19 20.92
CA GLY A 545 -1.40 31.28 21.90
C GLY A 545 -0.01 31.61 22.46
N THR A 546 0.05 31.85 23.78
CA THR A 546 1.29 32.24 24.49
C THR A 546 2.38 31.16 24.41
N ARG A 547 2.00 29.88 24.45
CA ARG A 547 2.93 28.75 24.31
C ARG A 547 3.62 28.78 22.95
N TRP A 548 2.86 28.98 21.88
CA TRP A 548 3.42 29.11 20.54
C TRP A 548 4.39 30.29 20.43
N ASN A 549 4.01 31.48 20.92
CA ASN A 549 4.86 32.67 20.89
C ASN A 549 6.21 32.40 21.56
N LYS A 550 6.18 31.71 22.71
CA LYS A 550 7.36 31.33 23.49
C LYS A 550 8.26 30.34 22.74
N VAL A 551 7.73 29.21 22.28
CA VAL A 551 8.56 28.23 21.54
C VAL A 551 9.13 28.86 20.26
N ARG A 552 8.32 29.64 19.53
CA ARG A 552 8.78 30.30 18.30
C ARG A 552 9.85 31.37 18.56
N SER A 553 9.83 32.10 19.68
CA SER A 553 10.88 33.08 20.00
C SER A 553 12.23 32.43 20.22
N GLU A 554 12.26 31.20 20.74
CA GLU A 554 13.51 30.49 21.01
C GLU A 554 14.08 29.77 19.77
N PHE A 555 13.22 29.15 18.95
CA PHE A 555 13.67 28.53 17.69
C PHE A 555 13.89 29.54 16.56
N GLY A 556 13.18 30.67 16.60
CA GLY A 556 13.13 31.68 15.55
C GLY A 556 14.49 32.21 15.06
N PRO A 557 15.39 32.63 15.96
CA PRO A 557 16.68 33.22 15.60
C PRO A 557 17.56 32.36 14.70
N ALA A 558 17.44 31.03 14.76
CA ALA A 558 18.22 30.13 13.91
C ALA A 558 17.75 30.10 12.44
N PHE A 559 16.56 30.61 12.13
CA PHE A 559 15.91 30.47 10.82
C PHE A 559 15.55 31.81 10.17
N ILE A 560 15.85 32.94 10.82
CA ILE A 560 15.72 34.26 10.18
C ILE A 560 16.68 34.38 8.99
N HIS A 561 16.33 35.21 8.02
CA HIS A 561 17.08 35.35 6.78
C HIS A 561 18.58 35.63 7.00
N SER A 562 18.92 36.55 7.91
CA SER A 562 20.33 36.89 8.21
C SER A 562 21.12 35.71 8.77
N ALA A 563 20.53 34.92 9.66
CA ALA A 563 21.17 33.73 10.23
C ALA A 563 21.39 32.64 9.17
N VAL A 564 20.41 32.42 8.29
CA VAL A 564 20.54 31.47 7.17
C VAL A 564 21.62 31.91 6.19
N VAL A 565 21.71 33.21 5.87
CA VAL A 565 22.76 33.74 4.99
C VAL A 565 24.15 33.56 5.59
N GLN A 566 24.32 33.74 6.90
CA GLN A 566 25.60 33.46 7.57
C GLN A 566 26.02 31.99 7.49
N LYS A 567 25.06 31.07 7.31
CA LYS A 567 25.27 29.63 7.16
C LYS A 567 25.30 29.15 5.71
N ALA A 568 25.21 30.07 4.75
CA ALA A 568 25.11 29.74 3.32
C ALA A 568 26.32 28.93 2.82
N LEU A 569 27.53 29.26 3.27
CA LEU A 569 28.75 28.49 2.95
C LEU A 569 28.73 27.06 3.48
N ASP A 570 28.17 26.83 4.67
CA ASP A 570 28.07 25.49 5.27
C ASP A 570 27.06 24.65 4.47
N ILE A 571 25.90 25.22 4.14
CA ILE A 571 24.87 24.59 3.28
C ILE A 571 25.46 24.25 1.89
N SER A 572 26.25 25.15 1.32
CA SER A 572 26.93 24.96 0.04
C SER A 572 27.93 23.81 0.10
N LYS A 573 28.74 23.71 1.17
CA LYS A 573 29.69 22.60 1.39
C LYS A 573 28.96 21.26 1.52
N ASP A 574 27.86 21.23 2.28
CA ASP A 574 27.06 20.01 2.46
C ASP A 574 26.48 19.54 1.13
N ALA A 575 25.93 20.46 0.33
CA ALA A 575 25.40 20.15 -1.00
C ALA A 575 26.51 19.61 -1.93
N LYS A 576 27.66 20.28 -1.98
CA LYS A 576 28.81 19.85 -2.78
C LYS A 576 29.31 18.47 -2.38
N ARG A 577 29.45 18.21 -1.08
CA ARG A 577 29.87 16.90 -0.54
C ARG A 577 28.86 15.81 -0.90
N PHE A 578 27.57 16.09 -0.74
CA PHE A 578 26.51 15.15 -1.05
C PHE A 578 26.51 14.74 -2.52
N ILE A 579 26.58 15.72 -3.42
CA ILE A 579 26.56 15.50 -4.87
C ILE A 579 27.88 14.87 -5.35
N GLY A 580 29.00 15.20 -4.71
CA GLY A 580 30.30 14.59 -4.99
C GLY A 580 30.34 13.08 -4.76
N ASN A 581 29.46 12.55 -3.90
CA ASN A 581 29.32 11.11 -3.66
C ASN A 581 28.50 10.39 -4.75
N PHE A 582 27.96 11.12 -5.73
CA PHE A 582 27.32 10.47 -6.88
C PHE A 582 28.40 9.80 -7.74
N GLY A 583 28.10 8.60 -8.25
CA GLY A 583 29.07 7.74 -8.93
C GLY A 583 29.82 8.41 -10.08
N THR A 584 30.94 7.82 -10.50
CA THR A 584 31.80 8.35 -11.57
C THR A 584 31.32 8.03 -12.98
N SER A 585 30.22 7.27 -13.13
CA SER A 585 29.66 6.92 -14.43
C SER A 585 29.32 8.17 -15.26
N PRO A 586 29.59 8.18 -16.57
CA PRO A 586 29.19 9.28 -17.46
C PRO A 586 27.68 9.55 -17.47
N VAL A 587 26.87 8.50 -17.25
CA VAL A 587 25.42 8.59 -17.15
C VAL A 587 24.95 7.80 -15.93
N LEU A 588 24.14 8.44 -15.09
CA LEU A 588 23.53 7.84 -13.91
C LEU A 588 22.01 7.93 -14.07
N THR A 589 21.32 6.82 -13.86
CA THR A 589 19.85 6.81 -13.70
C THR A 589 19.57 6.65 -12.22
N MET A 590 18.81 7.58 -11.64
CA MET A 590 18.57 7.63 -10.21
C MET A 590 17.10 7.93 -9.93
N HIS A 591 16.52 7.25 -8.96
CA HIS A 591 15.16 7.56 -8.51
C HIS A 591 15.16 8.89 -7.75
N ALA A 592 14.36 9.86 -8.20
CA ALA A 592 14.45 11.26 -7.78
C ALA A 592 14.35 11.44 -6.27
N ALA A 593 13.30 10.90 -5.64
CA ALA A 593 13.05 11.13 -4.21
C ALA A 593 14.02 10.40 -3.29
N SER A 594 14.26 9.11 -3.52
CA SER A 594 15.15 8.30 -2.66
C SER A 594 16.61 8.75 -2.77
N THR A 595 16.99 9.32 -3.90
CA THR A 595 18.33 9.87 -4.11
C THR A 595 18.54 11.16 -3.33
N VAL A 596 17.57 12.09 -3.38
CA VAL A 596 17.78 13.41 -2.79
C VAL A 596 17.44 13.46 -1.30
N SER A 597 16.62 12.54 -0.77
CA SER A 597 16.03 12.62 0.58
C SER A 597 17.04 12.76 1.73
N ARG A 598 18.23 12.17 1.59
CA ARG A 598 19.28 12.25 2.60
C ARG A 598 19.86 13.66 2.75
N PHE A 599 19.95 14.42 1.66
CA PHE A 599 20.52 15.77 1.70
C PHE A 599 19.74 16.74 2.60
N PRO A 600 18.43 16.99 2.38
CA PRO A 600 17.71 17.94 3.21
C PRO A 600 17.62 17.50 4.68
N PHE A 601 17.59 16.18 4.93
CA PHE A 601 17.63 15.64 6.29
C PHE A 601 18.91 16.04 7.03
N PHE A 602 20.07 15.66 6.47
CA PHE A 602 21.35 15.91 7.15
C PHE A 602 21.76 17.37 7.11
N CYS A 603 21.41 18.12 6.06
CA CYS A 603 21.66 19.56 6.01
C CYS A 603 20.88 20.28 7.14
N THR A 604 19.62 19.92 7.37
CA THR A 604 18.81 20.47 8.47
C THR A 604 19.36 20.03 9.84
N ALA A 605 19.76 18.77 9.98
CA ALA A 605 20.35 18.26 11.20
C ALA A 605 21.67 18.96 11.53
N SER A 606 22.53 19.17 10.54
CA SER A 606 23.79 19.89 10.72
C SER A 606 23.59 21.37 10.99
N HIS A 607 22.52 21.99 10.49
CA HIS A 607 22.15 23.35 10.89
C HIS A 607 21.79 23.45 12.39
N LEU A 608 21.07 22.46 12.92
CA LEU A 608 20.61 22.44 14.31
C LEU A 608 21.67 21.99 15.31
N TYR A 609 22.43 20.96 14.97
CA TYR A 609 23.38 20.26 15.85
C TYR A 609 24.85 20.57 15.54
N GLY A 610 25.12 21.26 14.43
CA GLY A 610 26.43 21.40 13.80
C GLY A 610 26.92 20.13 13.11
N GLU A 611 28.22 20.10 12.80
CA GLU A 611 28.83 18.96 12.14
C GLU A 611 28.59 17.66 12.93
N LEU A 612 28.07 16.63 12.25
CA LEU A 612 27.72 15.34 12.83
C LEU A 612 28.77 14.29 12.47
N SER A 613 29.20 13.51 13.45
CA SER A 613 30.07 12.33 13.21
C SER A 613 29.31 11.25 12.43
N CYS A 614 30.04 10.28 11.85
CA CYS A 614 29.43 9.16 11.13
C CYS A 614 28.46 8.38 12.03
N GLU A 615 28.85 8.13 13.28
CA GLU A 615 28.02 7.45 14.29
C GLU A 615 26.73 8.22 14.60
N GLU A 616 26.85 9.54 14.82
CA GLU A 616 25.68 10.41 15.06
C GLU A 616 24.74 10.44 13.85
N GLN A 617 25.29 10.45 12.62
CA GLN A 617 24.49 10.41 11.41
C GLN A 617 23.74 9.08 11.26
N LEU A 618 24.38 7.96 11.57
CA LEU A 618 23.76 6.62 11.50
C LEU A 618 22.64 6.48 12.53
N GLU A 619 22.89 6.86 13.79
CA GLU A 619 21.89 6.81 14.86
C GLU A 619 20.69 7.72 14.55
N LEU A 620 20.95 8.96 14.11
CA LEU A 620 19.91 9.91 13.74
C LEU A 620 19.08 9.42 12.54
N TRP A 621 19.73 8.81 11.54
CA TRP A 621 19.03 8.24 10.40
C TRP A 621 18.13 7.08 10.81
N GLU A 622 18.60 6.19 11.70
CA GLU A 622 17.81 5.08 12.22
C GLU A 622 16.58 5.57 13.01
N LEU A 623 16.75 6.61 13.83
CA LEU A 623 15.64 7.29 14.52
C LEU A 623 14.63 7.86 13.51
N GLY A 624 15.10 8.48 12.44
CA GLY A 624 14.25 8.96 11.35
C GLY A 624 13.46 7.85 10.66
N GLN A 625 14.07 6.69 10.39
CA GLN A 625 13.37 5.53 9.83
C GLN A 625 12.30 4.99 10.78
N ARG A 626 12.56 4.96 12.08
CA ARG A 626 11.57 4.57 13.10
C ARG A 626 10.40 5.57 13.18
N ASN A 627 10.67 6.87 13.05
CA ASN A 627 9.62 7.89 13.00
C ASN A 627 8.72 7.73 11.76
N LEU A 628 9.32 7.49 10.58
CA LEU A 628 8.58 7.26 9.33
C LEU A 628 7.64 6.05 9.43
N GLN A 629 8.08 4.95 10.07
CA GLN A 629 7.22 3.79 10.33
C GLN A 629 5.99 4.18 11.18
N MET A 630 6.17 5.07 12.16
CA MET A 630 5.05 5.55 12.97
C MET A 630 4.08 6.46 12.19
N MET A 631 4.59 7.27 11.26
CA MET A 631 3.76 8.06 10.35
C MET A 631 2.88 7.17 9.46
N GLY A 632 3.39 6.03 9.00
CA GLY A 632 2.58 5.02 8.28
C GLY A 632 1.37 4.55 9.08
N HIS A 633 1.52 4.31 10.38
CA HIS A 633 0.39 3.96 11.26
C HIS A 633 -0.61 5.11 11.42
N ILE A 634 -0.17 6.36 11.48
CA ILE A 634 -1.05 7.54 11.54
C ILE A 634 -1.89 7.67 10.26
N LEU A 635 -1.26 7.42 9.11
CA LEU A 635 -1.90 7.43 7.79
C LEU A 635 -2.80 6.22 7.52
N SER A 636 -2.64 5.12 8.27
CA SER A 636 -3.62 4.02 8.24
C SER A 636 -4.96 4.38 8.90
N GLY A 637 -5.00 5.48 9.68
CA GLY A 637 -6.21 5.97 10.35
C GLY A 637 -6.80 4.99 11.36
N GLY A 638 -8.13 4.97 11.49
CA GLY A 638 -8.83 4.02 12.35
C GLY A 638 -8.53 4.23 13.83
N LEU A 639 -8.20 3.15 14.56
CA LEU A 639 -7.98 3.22 16.00
C LEU A 639 -6.82 4.14 16.40
N PHE A 640 -5.79 4.30 15.55
CA PHE A 640 -4.65 5.19 15.79
C PHE A 640 -5.04 6.66 15.97
N ARG A 641 -6.26 7.03 15.55
CA ARG A 641 -6.83 8.36 15.77
C ARG A 641 -7.28 8.59 17.22
N PHE A 642 -7.41 7.55 18.03
CA PHE A 642 -7.96 7.63 19.39
C PHE A 642 -6.96 7.09 20.43
N PRO A 643 -6.99 7.61 21.68
CA PRO A 643 -6.08 7.20 22.76
C PRO A 643 -6.07 5.71 23.08
N ILE A 644 -7.09 4.99 22.63
CA ILE A 644 -7.21 3.57 22.88
C ILE A 644 -6.27 2.72 22.02
N ALA A 645 -5.71 3.24 20.93
CA ALA A 645 -4.74 2.50 20.12
C ALA A 645 -3.58 1.97 20.96
N ARG A 646 -3.22 2.65 22.05
CA ARG A 646 -2.19 2.18 23.00
C ARG A 646 -2.44 0.76 23.53
N TYR A 647 -3.71 0.38 23.71
CA TYR A 647 -4.10 -0.91 24.30
C TYR A 647 -4.31 -2.01 23.25
N PHE A 648 -4.74 -1.65 22.03
CA PHE A 648 -5.07 -2.58 20.95
C PHE A 648 -3.90 -2.84 20.00
N HIS A 649 -2.99 -1.88 19.89
CA HIS A 649 -1.77 -1.99 19.11
C HIS A 649 -0.57 -1.89 20.04
N ARG A 650 -0.44 -2.87 20.95
CA ARG A 650 0.67 -2.92 21.91
C ARG A 650 2.06 -2.89 21.24
N SER A 651 2.18 -3.38 20.01
CA SER A 651 3.41 -3.27 19.22
C SER A 651 3.69 -1.83 18.80
N ALA A 652 2.70 -1.12 18.26
CA ALA A 652 2.82 0.28 17.86
C ALA A 652 3.05 1.21 19.07
N ALA A 653 2.38 0.93 20.19
CA ALA A 653 2.58 1.64 21.46
C ALA A 653 4.00 1.46 22.01
N ARG A 654 4.50 0.22 22.05
CA ARG A 654 5.90 -0.07 22.46
C ARG A 654 6.92 0.57 21.54
N ARG A 655 6.66 0.59 20.22
CA ARG A 655 7.52 1.27 19.24
C ARG A 655 7.52 2.78 19.45
N LEU A 656 6.37 3.38 19.72
CA LEU A 656 6.25 4.80 20.06
C LEU A 656 7.05 5.12 21.34
N GLU A 657 6.86 4.34 22.41
CA GLU A 657 7.58 4.53 23.68
C GLU A 657 9.11 4.39 23.50
N SER A 658 9.55 3.35 22.77
CA SER A 658 10.97 3.16 22.43
C SER A 658 11.52 4.32 21.61
N PHE A 659 10.80 4.78 20.58
CA PHE A 659 11.20 5.93 19.78
C PHE A 659 11.30 7.19 20.62
N SER A 660 10.28 7.53 21.40
CA SER A 660 10.26 8.74 22.24
C SER A 660 11.40 8.73 23.27
N HIS A 661 11.68 7.56 23.87
CA HIS A 661 12.81 7.39 24.79
C HIS A 661 14.15 7.64 24.10
N ASP A 662 14.43 6.93 23.01
CA ASP A 662 15.71 7.01 22.31
C ASP A 662 15.92 8.39 21.67
N TRP A 663 14.85 9.01 21.17
CA TRP A 663 14.91 10.35 20.61
C TRP A 663 15.24 11.41 21.65
N THR A 664 14.63 11.30 22.84
CA THR A 664 14.94 12.18 23.97
C THR A 664 16.39 11.99 24.43
N LYS A 665 16.83 10.73 24.52
CA LYS A 665 18.19 10.36 24.89
C LYS A 665 19.22 10.94 23.92
N PHE A 666 19.02 10.79 22.61
CA PHE A 666 19.89 11.33 21.58
C PHE A 666 20.06 12.85 21.73
N ASN A 667 18.96 13.58 21.90
CA ASN A 667 19.01 15.04 22.01
C ASN A 667 19.71 15.53 23.29
N ARG A 668 19.52 14.84 24.43
CA ARG A 668 20.28 15.13 25.65
C ARG A 668 21.78 14.90 25.46
N GLN A 669 22.15 13.77 24.83
CA GLN A 669 23.54 13.41 24.62
C GLN A 669 24.24 14.39 23.66
N ILE A 670 23.60 14.72 22.54
CA ILE A 670 24.19 15.65 21.57
C ILE A 670 24.33 17.04 22.18
N TYR A 671 23.34 17.51 22.95
CA TYR A 671 23.45 18.75 23.71
C TYR A 671 24.68 18.78 24.62
N HIS A 672 24.82 17.79 25.52
CA HIS A 672 25.96 17.73 26.44
C HIS A 672 27.30 17.62 25.72
N LYS A 673 27.36 16.85 24.64
CA LYS A 673 28.56 16.70 23.82
C LYS A 673 28.97 18.02 23.17
N ARG A 674 28.01 18.79 22.62
CA ARG A 674 28.32 20.10 22.01
C ARG A 674 28.72 21.13 23.07
N LEU A 675 28.03 21.16 24.21
CA LEU A 675 28.36 22.04 25.34
C LEU A 675 29.79 21.79 25.86
N ASN A 676 30.16 20.54 26.11
CA ASN A 676 31.49 20.17 26.62
C ASN A 676 32.62 20.48 25.63
N ASN A 677 32.35 20.42 24.33
CA ASN A 677 33.31 20.73 23.29
C ASN A 677 33.43 22.24 23.01
N GLY A 678 32.71 23.10 23.75
CA GLY A 678 32.71 24.54 23.54
C GLY A 678 32.01 24.99 22.25
N PHE A 679 31.30 24.09 21.57
CA PHE A 679 30.61 24.37 20.32
C PHE A 679 29.17 24.81 20.60
N GLN A 680 28.73 25.91 19.98
CA GLN A 680 27.44 26.58 20.28
C GLN A 680 26.46 26.57 19.09
N PRO A 681 26.03 25.40 18.59
CA PRO A 681 24.98 25.30 17.59
C PRO A 681 23.61 25.60 18.21
N PRO A 682 22.55 25.81 17.40
CA PRO A 682 21.22 26.14 17.89
C PRO A 682 20.72 25.23 19.01
N ILE A 683 20.96 23.91 18.94
CA ILE A 683 20.55 22.97 20.00
C ILE A 683 21.04 23.37 21.40
N VAL A 684 22.23 23.97 21.54
CA VAL A 684 22.75 24.35 22.86
C VAL A 684 21.95 25.51 23.44
N SER A 685 21.72 26.56 22.65
CA SER A 685 20.90 27.69 23.07
C SER A 685 19.44 27.30 23.36
N ILE A 686 18.87 26.41 22.55
CA ILE A 686 17.48 25.94 22.70
C ILE A 686 17.35 25.04 23.94
N TRP A 687 18.28 24.10 24.14
CA TRP A 687 18.22 23.17 25.26
C TRP A 687 18.51 23.86 26.60
N GLN A 688 19.30 24.94 26.61
CA GLN A 688 19.48 25.78 27.80
C GLN A 688 18.15 26.36 28.30
N LYS A 689 17.18 26.59 27.39
CA LYS A 689 15.81 26.99 27.73
C LYS A 689 14.99 25.89 28.39
N VAL A 690 15.36 24.63 28.20
CA VAL A 690 14.79 23.53 28.99
C VAL A 690 15.35 23.55 30.41
N ILE A 691 16.65 23.79 30.55
CA ILE A 691 17.34 23.84 31.85
C ILE A 691 16.86 24.99 32.72
N ASP A 692 16.63 26.18 32.15
CA ASP A 692 16.14 27.36 32.89
C ASP A 692 14.61 27.36 33.13
N GLY A 693 13.90 26.33 32.65
CA GLY A 693 12.45 26.19 32.80
C GLY A 693 11.63 27.05 31.84
N THR A 694 12.26 27.72 30.88
CA THR A 694 11.55 28.48 29.84
C THR A 694 10.79 27.55 28.89
N LEU A 695 11.37 26.46 28.41
CA LEU A 695 10.65 25.50 27.55
C LEU A 695 10.50 24.17 28.26
N THR A 696 9.43 23.43 27.98
CA THR A 696 9.39 22.04 28.42
C THR A 696 10.27 21.18 27.52
N GLU A 697 10.80 20.08 28.05
CA GLU A 697 11.56 19.13 27.25
C GLU A 697 10.71 18.56 26.10
N GLU A 698 9.43 18.27 26.37
CA GLU A 698 8.50 17.75 25.36
C GLU A 698 8.26 18.75 24.22
N GLU A 699 8.14 20.05 24.51
CA GLU A 699 8.02 21.11 23.49
C GLU A 699 9.25 21.14 22.57
N VAL A 700 10.45 21.02 23.14
CA VAL A 700 11.71 20.99 22.37
C VAL A 700 11.81 19.70 21.55
N ILE A 701 11.55 18.54 22.16
CA ILE A 701 11.65 17.24 21.50
C ILE A 701 10.65 17.11 20.35
N HIS A 702 9.38 17.48 20.54
CA HIS A 702 8.37 17.45 19.48
C HIS A 702 8.64 18.49 18.39
N THR A 703 9.18 19.67 18.73
CA THR A 703 9.57 20.68 17.73
C THR A 703 10.77 20.21 16.90
N LEU A 704 11.76 19.55 17.50
CA LEU A 704 12.87 18.93 16.76
C LEU A 704 12.38 17.77 15.88
N SER A 705 11.43 16.95 16.37
CA SER A 705 10.77 15.92 15.56
C SER A 705 10.04 16.51 14.35
N GLU A 706 9.34 17.64 14.52
CA GLU A 706 8.69 18.37 13.42
C GLU A 706 9.73 18.82 12.39
N ILE A 707 10.80 19.48 12.85
CA ILE A 707 11.83 20.05 11.97
C ILE A 707 12.58 18.97 11.18
N LEU A 708 12.90 17.83 11.80
CA LEU A 708 13.76 16.81 11.19
C LEU A 708 13.00 15.68 10.52
N PHE A 709 11.92 15.19 11.12
CA PHE A 709 11.23 13.99 10.62
C PHE A 709 9.97 14.36 9.83
N ALA A 710 9.08 15.19 10.39
CA ALA A 710 7.84 15.55 9.69
C ALA A 710 8.12 16.33 8.39
N ASN A 711 9.11 17.23 8.42
CA ASN A 711 9.50 18.03 7.27
C ASN A 711 10.44 17.32 6.27
N LEU A 712 10.85 16.08 6.56
CA LEU A 712 11.70 15.31 5.65
C LEU A 712 11.00 15.06 4.32
N ASP A 713 9.78 14.52 4.38
CA ASP A 713 8.98 14.22 3.19
C ASP A 713 8.65 15.51 2.40
N VAL A 714 8.37 16.61 3.11
CA VAL A 714 8.08 17.94 2.53
C VAL A 714 9.27 18.46 1.72
N SER A 715 10.46 18.42 2.32
CA SER A 715 11.68 18.96 1.70
C SER A 715 12.15 18.05 0.55
N THR A 716 12.07 16.73 0.75
CA THR A 716 12.37 15.72 -0.27
C THR A 716 11.47 15.88 -1.49
N GLY A 717 10.16 15.97 -1.30
CA GLY A 717 9.20 16.11 -2.39
C GLY A 717 9.46 17.35 -3.24
N ASN A 718 9.65 18.51 -2.60
CA ASN A 718 9.91 19.77 -3.30
C ASN A 718 11.24 19.76 -4.05
N LEU A 719 12.32 19.32 -3.40
CA LEU A 719 13.63 19.25 -4.05
C LEU A 719 13.62 18.29 -5.24
N SER A 720 12.95 17.14 -5.10
CA SER A 720 12.80 16.16 -6.18
C SER A 720 12.04 16.74 -7.37
N TRP A 721 10.90 17.39 -7.12
CA TRP A 721 10.12 18.02 -8.19
C TRP A 721 10.88 19.15 -8.89
N LEU A 722 11.66 19.94 -8.15
CA LEU A 722 12.53 20.96 -8.74
C LEU A 722 13.53 20.35 -9.72
N VAL A 723 14.21 19.26 -9.32
CA VAL A 723 15.14 18.54 -10.20
C VAL A 723 14.42 17.94 -11.41
N ILE A 724 13.24 17.34 -11.21
CA ILE A 724 12.42 16.78 -12.31
C ILE A 724 12.00 17.88 -13.30
N TYR A 725 11.57 19.04 -12.82
CA TYR A 725 11.20 20.14 -13.69
C TYR A 725 12.39 20.67 -14.48
N LEU A 726 13.55 20.83 -13.85
CA LEU A 726 14.76 21.23 -14.57
C LEU A 726 15.19 20.16 -15.60
N ALA A 727 15.02 18.87 -15.30
CA ALA A 727 15.27 17.79 -16.24
C ALA A 727 14.31 17.81 -17.44
N LYS A 728 13.03 18.07 -17.20
CA LYS A 728 11.96 18.08 -18.21
C LYS A 728 11.98 19.34 -19.09
N TYR A 729 12.26 20.50 -18.52
CA TYR A 729 12.22 21.80 -19.22
C TYR A 729 13.64 22.26 -19.56
N LYS A 730 14.20 21.66 -20.62
CA LYS A 730 15.60 21.86 -21.04
C LYS A 730 15.94 23.31 -21.34
N ASP A 731 15.02 24.08 -21.91
CA ASP A 731 15.25 25.51 -22.20
C ASP A 731 15.50 26.30 -20.91
N ILE A 732 14.72 26.01 -19.85
CA ILE A 732 14.90 26.63 -18.53
C ILE A 732 16.20 26.15 -17.89
N GLN A 733 16.53 24.85 -17.98
CA GLN A 733 17.82 24.34 -17.51
C GLN A 733 18.99 25.04 -18.18
N ASN A 734 18.94 25.22 -19.50
CA ASN A 734 19.98 25.89 -20.28
C ASN A 734 20.11 27.37 -19.91
N GLN A 735 18.99 28.09 -19.78
CA GLN A 735 18.99 29.48 -19.30
C GLN A 735 19.59 29.59 -17.90
N LEU A 736 19.21 28.69 -17.00
CA LEU A 736 19.74 28.64 -15.64
C LEU A 736 21.24 28.35 -15.63
N VAL A 737 21.71 27.41 -16.45
CA VAL A 737 23.15 27.13 -16.60
C VAL A 737 23.93 28.37 -17.07
N GLN A 738 23.40 29.16 -17.99
CA GLN A 738 24.03 30.41 -18.42
C GLN A 738 24.01 31.48 -17.32
N GLU A 739 22.88 31.62 -16.61
CA GLU A 739 22.76 32.53 -15.46
C GLU A 739 23.77 32.18 -14.36
N LEU A 740 23.97 30.88 -14.08
CA LEU A 740 24.95 30.41 -13.10
C LEU A 740 26.39 30.72 -13.53
N LYS A 741 26.75 30.51 -14.81
CA LYS A 741 28.07 30.88 -15.34
C LYS A 741 28.37 32.37 -15.18
N GLN A 742 27.38 33.23 -15.44
CA GLN A 742 27.54 34.68 -15.29
C GLN A 742 27.80 35.11 -13.83
N ASN A 743 27.39 34.28 -12.86
CA ASN A 743 27.52 34.55 -11.43
C ASN A 743 28.53 33.61 -10.73
N GLU A 744 29.37 32.89 -11.48
CA GLU A 744 30.27 31.85 -10.93
C GLU A 744 31.28 32.39 -9.90
N LYS A 745 31.62 33.68 -9.99
CA LYS A 745 32.57 34.35 -9.09
C LYS A 745 32.00 34.64 -7.70
N ASP A 746 30.67 34.70 -7.57
CA ASP A 746 30.00 35.02 -6.30
C ASP A 746 28.62 34.32 -6.23
N LEU A 747 28.69 32.98 -6.13
CA LEU A 747 27.50 32.14 -6.01
C LEU A 747 26.71 32.39 -4.72
N ASP A 748 27.36 32.90 -3.67
CA ASP A 748 26.73 33.15 -2.37
C ASP A 748 25.79 34.37 -2.44
N SER A 749 26.27 35.49 -3.00
CA SER A 749 25.44 36.66 -3.28
C SER A 749 24.30 36.30 -4.24
N TYR A 750 24.58 35.51 -5.27
CA TYR A 750 23.56 35.00 -6.19
C TYR A 750 22.48 34.17 -5.48
N CYS A 751 22.86 33.26 -4.58
CA CYS A 751 21.93 32.44 -3.80
C CYS A 751 21.01 33.27 -2.89
N ALA A 752 21.53 34.34 -2.28
CA ALA A 752 20.77 35.22 -1.40
C ALA A 752 19.71 36.05 -2.14
N ARG A 753 19.86 36.27 -3.45
CA ARG A 753 18.92 37.02 -4.27
C ARG A 753 17.59 36.27 -4.47
N LYS A 754 16.51 37.05 -4.59
CA LYS A 754 15.11 36.56 -4.78
C LYS A 754 14.56 36.85 -6.17
N ASP A 755 15.38 37.40 -7.05
CA ASP A 755 15.03 37.86 -8.40
C ASP A 755 15.77 37.09 -9.49
N THR A 756 16.34 35.93 -9.15
CA THR A 756 17.07 35.05 -10.07
C THR A 756 16.14 33.99 -10.66
N LEU A 757 16.48 33.46 -11.83
CA LEU A 757 15.76 32.36 -12.45
C LEU A 757 15.73 31.14 -11.54
N LEU A 758 16.79 30.89 -10.77
CA LEU A 758 16.81 29.83 -9.77
C LEU A 758 15.80 30.06 -8.65
N ALA A 759 15.72 31.27 -8.09
CA ALA A 759 14.73 31.60 -7.07
C ALA A 759 13.30 31.44 -7.60
N TYR A 760 13.05 31.86 -8.84
CA TYR A 760 11.77 31.66 -9.50
C TYR A 760 11.47 30.19 -9.79
N SER A 761 12.48 29.39 -10.09
CA SER A 761 12.32 27.94 -10.30
C SER A 761 11.89 27.22 -9.01
N VAL A 762 12.43 27.64 -7.87
CA VAL A 762 12.00 27.14 -6.55
C VAL A 762 10.55 27.53 -6.26
N LEU A 763 10.20 28.81 -6.47
CA LEU A 763 8.83 29.30 -6.25
C LEU A 763 7.80 28.63 -7.19
N GLU A 764 8.14 28.47 -8.46
CA GLU A 764 7.29 27.79 -9.45
C GLU A 764 7.10 26.32 -9.10
N THR A 765 8.14 25.66 -8.58
CA THR A 765 8.03 24.30 -8.07
C THR A 765 7.04 24.23 -6.91
N LEU A 766 7.17 25.11 -5.91
CA LEU A 766 6.25 25.18 -4.76
C LEU A 766 4.81 25.51 -5.17
N ARG A 767 4.63 26.35 -6.21
CA ARG A 767 3.32 26.65 -6.78
C ARG A 767 2.71 25.41 -7.43
N LEU A 768 3.49 24.73 -8.28
CA LEU A 768 3.02 23.54 -9.00
C LEU A 768 2.87 22.30 -8.13
N ARG A 769 3.67 22.21 -7.08
CA ARG A 769 3.80 21.07 -6.17
C ARG A 769 3.80 21.57 -4.72
N PRO A 770 2.68 22.14 -4.24
CA PRO A 770 2.59 22.53 -2.83
C PRO A 770 2.72 21.29 -1.95
N PHE A 771 3.36 21.45 -0.78
CA PHE A 771 3.63 20.33 0.12
C PHE A 771 2.36 19.68 0.65
N THR A 772 1.31 20.45 0.93
CA THR A 772 -0.02 19.91 1.20
C THR A 772 -1.02 20.49 0.20
N VAL A 773 -1.82 19.62 -0.40
CA VAL A 773 -2.91 20.05 -1.29
C VAL A 773 -4.02 20.75 -0.50
N PHE A 774 -4.22 20.30 0.73
CA PHE A 774 -5.12 20.91 1.70
C PHE A 774 -4.28 21.39 2.88
N SER A 775 -4.34 22.68 3.23
CA SER A 775 -3.54 23.22 4.33
C SER A 775 -3.83 22.52 5.67
N ILE A 776 -2.92 22.67 6.63
CA ILE A 776 -3.21 22.30 8.02
C ILE A 776 -4.39 23.14 8.52
N PRO A 777 -5.40 22.54 9.18
CA PRO A 777 -6.59 23.24 9.64
C PRO A 777 -6.26 24.36 10.63
N GLU A 778 -6.82 25.53 10.37
CA GLU A 778 -6.76 26.72 11.21
C GLU A 778 -8.17 27.17 11.59
N SER A 779 -8.34 27.80 12.75
CA SER A 779 -9.60 28.40 13.14
C SER A 779 -9.41 29.83 13.63
N SER A 780 -10.32 30.72 13.20
CA SER A 780 -10.37 32.09 13.71
C SER A 780 -11.14 32.11 15.03
N PRO A 781 -10.73 32.92 16.02
CA PRO A 781 -11.48 33.14 17.25
C PRO A 781 -12.71 34.04 17.05
N LYS A 782 -13.03 34.43 15.81
CA LYS A 782 -14.18 35.25 15.45
C LYS A 782 -15.01 34.55 14.38
N ASP A 783 -16.31 34.84 14.37
CA ASP A 783 -17.18 34.41 13.27
C ASP A 783 -16.70 35.01 11.95
N LYS A 784 -16.83 34.23 10.88
CA LYS A 784 -16.43 34.62 9.53
C LYS A 784 -17.61 34.45 8.58
N VAL A 785 -17.73 35.39 7.65
CA VAL A 785 -18.58 35.22 6.47
C VAL A 785 -17.66 34.92 5.30
N LEU A 786 -17.76 33.70 4.77
CA LEU A 786 -16.98 33.24 3.62
C LEU A 786 -17.98 32.93 2.50
N GLN A 787 -17.89 33.66 1.39
CA GLN A 787 -18.96 33.79 0.40
C GLN A 787 -20.28 34.21 1.08
N ASN A 788 -21.30 33.35 1.07
CA ASN A 788 -22.60 33.56 1.71
C ASN A 788 -22.79 32.68 2.98
N PHE A 789 -21.78 31.94 3.41
CA PHE A 789 -21.86 31.06 4.58
C PHE A 789 -21.32 31.73 5.85
N ARG A 790 -22.08 31.62 6.94
CA ARG A 790 -21.65 32.02 8.28
C ARG A 790 -20.88 30.87 8.92
N VAL A 791 -19.56 31.02 8.99
CA VAL A 791 -18.63 30.08 9.64
C VAL A 791 -18.41 30.53 11.09
N PRO A 792 -18.90 29.77 12.09
CA PRO A 792 -18.74 30.14 13.49
C PRO A 792 -17.27 30.17 13.91
N GLN A 793 -16.95 31.00 14.90
CA GLN A 793 -15.64 31.02 15.55
C GLN A 793 -15.20 29.61 15.99
N ASN A 794 -13.89 29.37 15.97
CA ASN A 794 -13.25 28.10 16.30
C ASN A 794 -13.60 26.92 15.35
N THR A 795 -14.31 27.17 14.25
CA THR A 795 -14.49 26.16 13.19
C THR A 795 -13.20 26.00 12.39
N SER A 796 -12.80 24.75 12.12
CA SER A 796 -11.60 24.47 11.31
C SER A 796 -11.82 24.84 9.85
N VAL A 797 -10.89 25.59 9.29
CA VAL A 797 -10.84 26.02 7.89
C VAL A 797 -9.53 25.53 7.27
N VAL A 798 -9.63 25.05 6.05
CA VAL A 798 -8.54 24.48 5.27
C VAL A 798 -8.51 25.13 3.90
N VAL A 799 -7.33 25.50 3.41
CA VAL A 799 -7.15 26.05 2.07
C VAL A 799 -6.85 24.92 1.10
N ASN A 800 -7.61 24.82 0.02
CA ASN A 800 -7.21 24.02 -1.15
C ASN A 800 -6.12 24.77 -1.90
N THR A 801 -4.86 24.43 -1.61
CA THR A 801 -3.69 25.15 -2.11
C THR A 801 -3.54 25.03 -3.62
N LEU A 802 -4.00 23.93 -4.23
CA LEU A 802 -3.99 23.77 -5.69
C LEU A 802 -4.98 24.70 -6.37
N ALA A 803 -6.18 24.87 -5.81
CA ALA A 803 -7.16 25.81 -6.34
C ALA A 803 -6.61 27.24 -6.36
N ILE A 804 -5.88 27.63 -5.30
CA ILE A 804 -5.20 28.92 -5.21
C ILE A 804 -4.03 29.01 -6.21
N ASN A 805 -3.12 28.04 -6.17
CA ASN A 805 -1.88 28.08 -6.94
C ASN A 805 -2.10 27.89 -8.45
N TYR A 806 -3.22 27.29 -8.86
CA TYR A 806 -3.62 27.10 -10.26
C TYR A 806 -4.77 28.04 -10.65
N ASN A 807 -5.10 29.05 -9.85
CA ASN A 807 -6.15 30.00 -10.20
C ASN A 807 -5.90 30.60 -11.61
N ARG A 808 -6.73 30.25 -12.59
CA ARG A 808 -6.59 30.68 -13.99
C ARG A 808 -6.68 32.20 -14.13
N GLU A 809 -7.49 32.85 -13.30
CA GLU A 809 -7.68 34.30 -13.33
C GLU A 809 -6.37 35.06 -13.06
N PHE A 810 -5.50 34.50 -12.20
CA PHE A 810 -4.22 35.11 -11.86
C PHE A 810 -3.03 34.50 -12.62
N TRP A 811 -2.99 33.17 -12.77
CA TRP A 811 -1.86 32.44 -13.35
C TRP A 811 -1.98 32.20 -14.86
N GLY A 812 -3.13 32.54 -15.46
CA GLY A 812 -3.43 32.35 -16.88
C GLY A 812 -3.78 30.91 -17.27
N GLU A 813 -4.12 30.69 -18.54
CA GLU A 813 -4.54 29.36 -19.05
C GLU A 813 -3.45 28.29 -18.99
N LYS A 814 -2.17 28.69 -19.02
CA LYS A 814 -1.01 27.78 -18.93
C LYS A 814 -0.51 27.59 -17.49
N ASN A 815 -1.42 27.65 -16.52
CA ASN A 815 -1.13 27.57 -15.07
C ASN A 815 -0.52 26.22 -14.62
N GLU A 816 -0.67 25.13 -15.37
CA GLU A 816 -0.11 23.81 -15.03
C GLU A 816 1.30 23.58 -15.61
N ILE A 817 1.76 24.44 -16.53
CA ILE A 817 3.08 24.34 -17.15
C ILE A 817 4.13 24.93 -16.20
N PHE A 818 5.32 24.35 -16.13
CA PHE A 818 6.43 24.92 -15.37
C PHE A 818 7.06 26.06 -16.18
N ASP A 819 6.82 27.29 -15.73
CA ASP A 819 7.40 28.48 -16.32
C ASP A 819 7.83 29.47 -15.22
N PRO A 820 9.09 29.38 -14.75
CA PRO A 820 9.63 30.31 -13.77
C PRO A 820 9.64 31.77 -14.24
N ASN A 821 9.68 32.06 -15.54
CA ASN A 821 9.72 33.42 -16.07
C ASN A 821 8.41 34.19 -15.80
N ARG A 822 7.32 33.51 -15.41
CA ARG A 822 6.09 34.19 -14.96
C ARG A 822 6.35 35.11 -13.77
N PHE A 823 7.27 34.75 -12.87
CA PHE A 823 7.60 35.58 -11.70
C PHE A 823 8.43 36.81 -12.07
N LYS A 824 9.21 36.73 -13.16
CA LYS A 824 9.85 37.90 -13.77
C LYS A 824 8.80 38.85 -14.33
N SER A 825 7.80 38.30 -15.03
CA SER A 825 6.67 39.07 -15.60
C SER A 825 5.77 39.67 -14.52
N ILE A 826 5.58 39.04 -13.37
CA ILE A 826 4.84 39.63 -12.24
C ILE A 826 5.59 40.85 -11.65
N LYS A 827 6.93 40.87 -11.71
CA LYS A 827 7.73 42.06 -11.37
C LYS A 827 7.83 43.09 -12.51
N ASN A 828 7.76 42.65 -13.77
CA ASN A 828 8.01 43.47 -14.97
C ASN A 828 6.75 43.87 -15.76
N LEU A 829 5.57 43.33 -15.44
CA LEU A 829 4.27 43.87 -15.88
C LEU A 829 4.28 45.33 -15.46
N GLU A 830 4.30 46.23 -16.44
CA GLU A 830 4.74 47.61 -16.32
C GLU A 830 4.16 48.34 -15.10
N VAL A 831 4.89 48.21 -14.00
CA VAL A 831 5.07 49.26 -13.01
C VAL A 831 5.60 50.49 -13.76
N SER A 832 6.41 50.35 -14.81
CA SER A 832 7.04 51.48 -15.53
C SER A 832 6.08 52.47 -16.21
N PHE A 833 4.97 52.03 -16.83
CA PHE A 833 4.08 52.93 -17.57
C PHE A 833 3.05 53.63 -16.65
N LEU A 834 2.58 52.94 -15.60
CA LEU A 834 1.63 53.49 -14.62
C LEU A 834 2.29 54.23 -13.46
N TYR A 835 3.54 53.94 -13.12
CA TYR A 835 4.29 54.67 -12.09
C TYR A 835 4.62 56.11 -12.52
N THR A 836 4.71 56.35 -13.84
CA THR A 836 4.95 57.69 -14.41
C THR A 836 3.68 58.55 -14.45
N ILE A 837 2.47 57.95 -14.40
CA ILE A 837 1.20 58.70 -14.56
C ILE A 837 0.33 58.71 -13.28
N VAL A 838 0.38 57.70 -12.41
CA VAL A 838 -0.62 57.56 -11.32
C VAL A 838 -0.05 57.33 -9.91
N GLY A 839 1.24 56.99 -9.78
CA GLY A 839 1.89 56.86 -8.46
C GLY A 839 1.49 55.64 -7.61
N GLY A 840 2.48 55.08 -6.92
CA GLY A 840 2.38 54.65 -5.52
C GLY A 840 1.61 53.39 -5.08
N GLU A 841 0.54 52.92 -5.75
CA GLU A 841 -0.35 51.88 -5.16
C GLU A 841 -0.47 50.56 -5.93
N LEU A 842 -0.26 50.55 -7.26
CA LEU A 842 -0.56 49.38 -8.09
C LEU A 842 0.49 48.24 -8.00
N GLY A 843 1.76 48.58 -7.78
CA GLY A 843 2.82 47.57 -7.52
C GLY A 843 2.66 46.87 -6.17
N ALA A 844 2.18 47.61 -5.15
CA ALA A 844 1.77 47.04 -3.87
C ALA A 844 0.54 46.15 -4.06
N HIS A 845 -0.39 46.51 -4.95
CA HIS A 845 -1.58 45.73 -5.28
C HIS A 845 -1.24 44.36 -5.92
N LEU A 846 -0.26 44.27 -6.81
CA LEU A 846 0.16 42.99 -7.42
C LEU A 846 0.92 42.08 -6.44
N LEU A 847 1.81 42.63 -5.60
CA LEU A 847 2.43 41.87 -4.50
C LEU A 847 1.39 41.42 -3.48
N TYR A 848 0.37 42.25 -3.25
CA TYR A 848 -0.79 41.93 -2.43
C TYR A 848 -1.65 40.83 -3.04
N GLN A 849 -1.86 40.83 -4.36
CA GLN A 849 -2.57 39.75 -5.06
C GLN A 849 -1.77 38.45 -5.04
N LEU A 850 -0.44 38.50 -5.26
CA LEU A 850 0.42 37.31 -5.19
C LEU A 850 0.36 36.65 -3.81
N ARG A 851 0.28 37.43 -2.74
CA ARG A 851 0.14 36.92 -1.36
C ARG A 851 -1.05 35.99 -1.17
N TYR A 852 -2.16 36.21 -1.88
CA TYR A 852 -3.38 35.37 -1.77
C TYR A 852 -3.55 34.41 -2.95
N ASN A 853 -2.71 34.51 -3.98
CA ASN A 853 -2.69 33.60 -5.15
C ASN A 853 -1.51 32.62 -5.14
N LEU A 854 -0.62 32.69 -4.14
CA LEU A 854 0.47 31.75 -3.93
C LEU A 854 0.47 31.23 -2.49
N PHE A 855 -0.10 30.05 -2.28
CA PHE A 855 -0.03 29.32 -1.03
C PHE A 855 1.14 28.32 -1.05
N ALA A 856 2.30 28.78 -0.61
CA ALA A 856 3.48 27.95 -0.38
C ALA A 856 3.65 27.70 1.12
N PHE A 857 4.48 28.46 1.81
CA PHE A 857 4.88 28.28 3.22
C PHE A 857 3.82 28.67 4.28
N GLY A 858 2.53 28.65 3.95
CA GLY A 858 1.46 29.15 4.82
C GLY A 858 1.35 30.68 4.84
N MET A 859 0.51 31.19 5.74
CA MET A 859 0.07 32.59 5.76
C MET A 859 0.25 33.25 7.14
N GLY A 860 0.38 34.58 7.14
CA GLY A 860 0.37 35.39 8.36
C GLY A 860 1.53 35.10 9.32
N SER A 861 1.31 35.31 10.62
CA SER A 861 2.31 35.08 11.68
C SER A 861 2.67 33.59 11.83
N ARG A 862 1.78 32.70 11.37
CA ARG A 862 1.94 31.24 11.40
C ARG A 862 2.66 30.68 10.16
N LYS A 863 3.25 31.55 9.31
CA LYS A 863 4.10 31.14 8.19
C LYS A 863 5.27 30.26 8.69
N CYS A 864 5.61 29.25 7.89
CA CYS A 864 6.68 28.28 8.16
C CYS A 864 7.98 28.99 8.56
N LEU A 865 8.56 28.55 9.69
CA LEU A 865 9.78 29.11 10.23
C LEU A 865 10.98 28.84 9.30
N GLY A 866 11.08 27.63 8.74
CA GLY A 866 12.21 27.18 7.92
C GLY A 866 12.20 27.67 6.48
N SER A 867 11.31 28.58 6.07
CA SER A 867 11.14 28.95 4.65
C SER A 867 12.43 29.47 3.99
N HIS A 868 13.17 30.37 4.66
CA HIS A 868 14.45 30.87 4.14
C HIS A 868 15.53 29.80 4.04
N PHE A 869 15.61 28.92 5.04
CA PHE A 869 16.55 27.81 5.06
C PHE A 869 16.27 26.81 3.93
N ALA A 870 14.99 26.44 3.75
CA ALA A 870 14.56 25.52 2.71
C ALA A 870 14.87 26.07 1.31
N GLU A 871 14.55 27.34 1.04
CA GLU A 871 14.89 28.00 -0.23
C GLU A 871 16.40 27.98 -0.48
N MET A 872 17.21 28.37 0.51
CA MET A 872 18.68 28.40 0.38
C MET A 872 19.27 27.01 0.10
N MET A 873 18.82 26.01 0.86
CA MET A 873 19.22 24.60 0.72
C MET A 873 18.92 24.05 -0.67
N MET A 874 17.71 24.31 -1.20
CA MET A 874 17.34 23.88 -2.55
C MET A 874 18.17 24.56 -3.64
N LYS A 875 18.47 25.85 -3.49
CA LYS A 875 19.30 26.59 -4.45
C LYS A 875 20.71 26.02 -4.54
N TYR A 876 21.40 25.84 -3.40
CA TYR A 876 22.75 25.28 -3.41
C TYR A 876 22.81 23.86 -3.94
N PHE A 877 21.81 23.03 -3.62
CA PHE A 877 21.71 21.70 -4.20
C PHE A 877 21.67 21.75 -5.73
N VAL A 878 20.80 22.59 -6.31
CA VAL A 878 20.68 22.72 -7.77
C VAL A 878 21.96 23.29 -8.39
N ILE A 879 22.60 24.27 -7.76
CA ILE A 879 23.85 24.86 -8.24
C ILE A 879 24.94 23.78 -8.40
N HIS A 880 25.22 23.05 -7.33
CA HIS A 880 26.25 22.00 -7.35
C HIS A 880 25.86 20.81 -8.23
N LEU A 881 24.55 20.55 -8.38
CA LEU A 881 24.07 19.47 -9.25
C LEU A 881 24.29 19.83 -10.72
N LEU A 882 23.94 21.06 -11.11
CA LEU A 882 24.12 21.55 -12.49
C LEU A 882 25.58 21.85 -12.83
N ASP A 883 26.43 22.09 -11.82
CA ASP A 883 27.87 22.20 -11.98
C ASP A 883 28.49 20.92 -12.53
N LEU A 884 28.07 19.77 -12.00
CA LEU A 884 28.65 18.48 -12.34
C LEU A 884 27.83 17.68 -13.36
N TYR A 885 26.53 17.96 -13.49
CA TYR A 885 25.62 17.16 -14.31
C TYR A 885 24.72 18.03 -15.20
N SER A 886 24.28 17.46 -16.32
CA SER A 886 23.09 17.89 -17.04
C SER A 886 21.97 16.90 -16.79
N LEU A 887 20.75 17.39 -16.64
CA LEU A 887 19.60 16.61 -16.14
C LEU A 887 18.69 16.22 -17.29
N ASP A 888 18.19 14.99 -17.34
CA ASP A 888 17.24 14.49 -18.34
C ASP A 888 16.15 13.61 -17.74
N ILE A 889 15.10 13.36 -18.53
CA ILE A 889 14.04 12.39 -18.21
C ILE A 889 14.28 11.12 -19.04
N PRO A 890 14.08 9.91 -18.49
CA PRO A 890 14.17 8.67 -19.26
C PRO A 890 13.24 8.65 -20.48
N VAL A 891 13.80 8.31 -21.65
CA VAL A 891 13.05 8.23 -22.92
C VAL A 891 12.05 7.06 -22.86
N GLY A 892 10.78 7.33 -23.18
CA GLY A 892 9.74 6.29 -23.32
C GLY A 892 8.71 6.20 -22.19
N LYS A 893 8.92 6.85 -21.04
CA LYS A 893 7.88 7.00 -20.01
C LYS A 893 7.22 8.38 -20.15
N LYS A 894 5.99 8.45 -20.68
CA LYS A 894 5.15 9.65 -20.45
C LYS A 894 4.93 9.76 -18.94
N ALA A 895 5.36 10.86 -18.33
CA ALA A 895 5.04 11.17 -16.93
C ALA A 895 3.52 11.07 -16.76
N LYS A 896 3.04 10.14 -15.94
CA LYS A 896 1.60 10.05 -15.66
C LYS A 896 1.22 11.26 -14.81
N LYS A 897 -0.05 11.66 -14.85
CA LYS A 897 -0.55 12.83 -14.09
C LYS A 897 -0.40 12.64 -12.56
N GLU A 898 -0.15 11.40 -12.11
CA GLU A 898 -0.13 10.92 -10.73
C GLU A 898 1.16 10.16 -10.39
N ASP A 899 2.33 10.63 -10.84
CA ASP A 899 3.62 10.06 -10.46
C ASP A 899 4.01 10.42 -9.01
N THR A 900 3.14 10.17 -8.03
CA THR A 900 3.40 10.46 -6.60
C THR A 900 3.18 9.23 -5.73
N SER A 901 4.10 8.97 -4.80
CA SER A 901 3.94 7.92 -3.78
C SER A 901 2.68 8.16 -2.94
N MET A 902 1.86 7.11 -2.79
CA MET A 902 0.66 7.12 -1.96
C MET A 902 0.92 6.76 -0.49
N ASP A 903 2.15 6.42 -0.11
CA ASP A 903 2.51 6.00 1.25
C ASP A 903 3.00 7.16 2.14
N THR A 904 3.06 8.37 1.60
CA THR A 904 3.51 9.58 2.30
C THR A 904 2.39 10.60 2.39
N TRP A 905 2.38 11.41 3.46
CA TRP A 905 1.34 12.43 3.69
C TRP A 905 1.47 13.67 2.80
N VAL A 906 2.50 13.71 1.95
CA VAL A 906 2.77 14.72 0.93
C VAL A 906 3.08 14.03 -0.41
N PRO A 907 2.81 14.69 -1.56
CA PRO A 907 2.98 14.10 -2.88
C PRO A 907 4.46 14.05 -3.32
N ILE A 908 5.19 13.01 -2.90
CA ILE A 908 6.59 12.76 -3.29
C ILE A 908 6.64 12.08 -4.67
N PRO A 909 7.49 12.51 -5.61
CA PRO A 909 7.53 11.90 -6.94
C PRO A 909 8.08 10.47 -6.93
N ASP A 910 7.43 9.58 -7.68
CA ASP A 910 7.89 8.20 -7.97
C ASP A 910 8.41 8.12 -9.42
N MET A 911 9.56 8.76 -9.66
CA MET A 911 10.15 8.90 -11.01
C MET A 911 11.67 8.82 -10.98
N ASP A 912 12.23 8.28 -12.06
CA ASP A 912 13.67 8.32 -12.32
C ASP A 912 14.08 9.59 -13.07
N ILE A 913 15.28 10.08 -12.77
CA ILE A 913 15.98 11.15 -13.48
C ILE A 913 17.30 10.61 -14.04
N ILE A 914 17.73 11.15 -15.16
CA ILE A 914 19.04 10.85 -15.75
C ILE A 914 19.98 12.02 -15.48
N LEU A 915 21.11 11.74 -14.86
CA LEU A 915 22.22 12.68 -14.69
C LEU A 915 23.31 12.32 -15.70
N ARG A 916 23.63 13.24 -16.60
CA ARG A 916 24.77 13.10 -17.52
C ARG A 916 25.92 13.94 -17.00
N ARG A 917 26.99 13.29 -16.57
CA ARG A 917 28.16 13.93 -15.99
C ARG A 917 28.82 14.84 -17.03
N ARG A 918 29.15 16.06 -16.63
CA ARG A 918 29.88 17.00 -17.48
C ARG A 918 31.36 16.61 -17.53
N PRO A 919 32.04 16.74 -18.69
CA PRO A 919 33.48 16.46 -18.78
C PRO A 919 34.34 17.39 -17.91
N LEU A 920 33.89 18.64 -17.76
CA LEU A 920 34.49 19.67 -16.90
C LEU A 920 33.40 20.25 -16.01
N SER A 921 33.77 20.68 -14.80
CA SER A 921 32.88 21.46 -13.94
C SER A 921 32.43 22.73 -14.69
N LEU A 922 31.17 23.08 -14.52
CA LEU A 922 30.57 24.27 -15.11
C LEU A 922 31.35 25.54 -14.75
N PHE A 923 31.91 25.57 -13.54
CA PHE A 923 32.67 26.68 -12.98
C PHE A 923 34.20 26.57 -13.20
N GLN A 924 34.67 25.54 -13.91
CA GLN A 924 36.11 25.37 -14.21
C GLN A 924 36.52 25.81 -15.63
N SER A 925 35.60 26.32 -16.45
CA SER A 925 35.93 26.72 -17.83
C SER A 925 36.18 28.22 -17.99
N GLN A 926 37.31 28.75 -17.48
CA GLN A 926 38.00 29.94 -18.03
C GLN A 926 39.37 30.25 -17.38
N THR A 927 40.25 29.24 -17.27
CA THR A 927 41.70 29.49 -17.23
C THR A 927 42.33 28.72 -18.39
N GLY A 928 42.20 29.29 -19.58
CA GLY A 928 42.95 28.95 -20.78
C GLY A 928 43.48 30.25 -21.36
#